data_AF-A0AAW7EG03-F1
#
_entry.id   AF-A0AAW7EG03-F1
#
_cell.length_a   1.000
_cell.length_b   1.000
_cell.length_c   1.000
_cell.angle_alpha   90.00
_cell.angle_beta   90.00
_cell.angle_gamma   90.00
#
_symmetry.space_group_name_H-M   'P 1'
#
loop_
_entity.id
_entity.type
_entity.pdbx_description
1 polymer ?
#
loop_
_entity_poly.entity_id
_entity_poly.type
_entity_poly.pdbx_seq_one_letter_code
_entity_poly.pdbx_strand_id
1 'polypeptide(L)'
;MFSMRRHANFIKRFKSVSCLFTASVLFPMQISAAVSDYDALVIEARGGNSAPLLHYLEDQGKKSALTPNQVADWLQVSGWVENNDKTTIEIWQRYRGQMDVPARGKVAAARAYRNQKNWNDSLAVWESVLQEEPDNVDVRTGWIMTLADARYNQQALTEANKWAQAHPGADSDALLAYVYHSQGKNWDALLVASQADDVDPGNKNAKSTLLSALSANRVSGPALNMAEVVPTADPVKRRLELDAAAEMVRSSYTSARNEEERFIVADKALARYDQLLAAWKDEPSAQNDVRRARIDRMGALLVRKRTAEVIDEYDSLSASGEVPNYAKRWVASAWLSERQPEKTEAMLASIFYPNGPIPVTPLSPEDQQDLFYAHIDNENFDAAKKQVDDLIKESPYLRRIYGSPTPQPNDNWLLGQSLLTQYHIAANELPEAEKLAEHLARTGSGNQGLRISYASVLEARGLPHAAEKELKLAEVIEPSNLELERQQAYVALDLQEWKQADELTDDVIARSPDDEATLRLARIRDVHKMSEVRISGTQGISSDSPVSGKNDFNINTAIYSPPINDNWRLFTGFNFATGEFEEGKGISRDLAAGAEWTSRDYWAEMEVSGRNYGDGQKIGGRLSGWHDFNDNWRVGGSAERLSRNTPLRALRSGVYANGGDMFVRWYQNERREYQLSFAASHFSDGNDRIEYGLSGKERMWTTPRFTLDFTPGIGGSTNTKENVPYYNPKSDFSVVPGLSAEQVLYRHYDTVWTQQGLAGVGGYWQQGEDAGAIVQVGYGQRLKWNNVVDGGVMLIWDKRPYDGKRERNISLAFDLNVRF
;
A
#
# COMPACT_ATOMS: atom_id res chain seq x y z
N MET A 1 -8.78 61.48 -8.37
CA MET A 1 -9.62 62.59 -7.84
C MET A 1 -9.13 62.89 -6.42
N PHE A 2 -8.76 64.16 -6.18
CA PHE A 2 -8.30 64.79 -4.92
C PHE A 2 -7.03 64.19 -4.24
N SER A 3 -5.83 64.78 -4.25
CA SER A 3 -5.30 66.15 -4.09
C SER A 3 -5.07 66.61 -2.63
N MET A 4 -3.78 66.85 -2.32
CA MET A 4 -3.22 67.90 -1.43
C MET A 4 -3.45 67.74 0.10
N ARG A 5 -2.54 68.11 1.02
CA ARG A 5 -1.56 69.21 1.02
C ARG A 5 -0.54 69.05 2.18
N ARG A 6 0.69 69.55 1.94
CA ARG A 6 1.72 69.94 2.93
C ARG A 6 1.22 70.95 3.97
N HIS A 7 1.91 71.07 5.11
CA HIS A 7 2.54 72.28 5.72
C HIS A 7 3.05 71.88 7.14
N ALA A 8 4.34 71.97 7.50
CA ALA A 8 5.24 73.11 7.71
C ALA A 8 5.43 73.43 9.22
N ASN A 9 6.70 73.36 9.64
CA ASN A 9 7.39 73.98 10.77
C ASN A 9 6.59 74.78 11.82
N PHE A 10 6.89 74.57 13.11
CA PHE A 10 6.99 75.70 14.04
C PHE A 10 8.08 75.51 15.09
N ILE A 11 8.93 76.53 15.15
CA ILE A 11 10.00 76.81 16.10
C ILE A 11 9.40 77.36 17.41
N LYS A 12 9.96 77.03 18.58
CA LYS A 12 9.99 77.98 19.70
C LYS A 12 11.22 77.77 20.60
N ARG A 13 12.07 78.81 20.56
CA ARG A 13 13.14 79.17 21.51
C ARG A 13 12.58 80.11 22.59
N PHE A 14 13.09 79.99 23.81
CA PHE A 14 13.37 81.05 24.81
C PHE A 14 14.49 80.46 25.69
N LYS A 15 15.78 80.87 25.69
CA LYS A 15 16.45 82.12 26.13
C LYS A 15 16.03 82.56 27.55
N SER A 16 16.88 82.95 28.52
CA SER A 16 18.35 83.04 28.70
C SER A 16 18.62 83.60 30.14
N VAL A 17 19.90 83.71 30.53
CA VAL A 17 20.54 84.59 31.58
C VAL A 17 20.89 83.83 32.88
N SER A 18 22.11 83.82 33.45
CA SER A 18 23.34 84.66 33.39
C SER A 18 24.59 83.79 33.68
N CYS A 19 25.68 83.84 32.89
CA CYS A 19 26.91 84.65 33.06
C CYS A 19 27.71 84.47 34.37
N LEU A 20 28.92 83.91 34.27
CA LEU A 20 30.17 84.60 34.64
C LEU A 20 31.39 83.98 33.94
N PHE A 21 32.26 84.87 33.46
CA PHE A 21 33.48 84.69 32.68
C PHE A 21 34.63 84.11 33.53
N THR A 22 35.46 83.26 32.93
CA THR A 22 36.94 83.36 33.00
C THR A 22 37.55 82.70 31.77
N ALA A 23 38.38 83.46 31.07
CA ALA A 23 39.13 83.05 29.89
C ALA A 23 40.49 82.47 30.29
N SER A 24 40.90 81.37 29.65
CA SER A 24 42.30 80.96 29.53
C SER A 24 42.51 80.28 28.17
N VAL A 25 43.23 80.96 27.29
CA VAL A 25 43.78 80.47 26.03
C VAL A 25 44.95 79.54 26.35
N LEU A 26 44.97 78.30 25.82
CA LEU A 26 46.21 77.56 25.55
C LEU A 26 46.01 76.58 24.37
N PHE A 27 47.03 76.52 23.53
CA PHE A 27 47.17 75.86 22.23
C PHE A 27 46.92 74.34 22.20
N PRO A 28 46.58 73.75 21.03
CA PRO A 28 46.53 72.30 20.84
C PRO A 28 47.96 71.72 20.77
N MET A 29 48.31 70.85 21.71
CA MET A 29 49.45 69.93 21.54
C MET A 29 48.99 68.75 20.67
N GLN A 30 49.52 68.66 19.45
CA GLN A 30 49.58 67.38 18.74
C GLN A 30 50.62 66.51 19.44
N ILE A 31 50.17 65.44 20.09
CA ILE A 31 51.04 64.34 20.51
C ILE A 31 50.94 63.28 19.42
N SER A 32 51.92 63.26 18.53
CA SER A 32 52.18 62.12 17.65
C SER A 32 52.86 61.07 18.51
N ALA A 33 52.13 60.05 18.96
CA ALA A 33 52.74 58.85 19.51
C ALA A 33 53.32 58.04 18.34
N ALA A 34 54.63 57.80 18.33
CA ALA A 34 55.25 56.89 17.37
C ALA A 34 54.72 55.48 17.65
N VAL A 35 53.98 54.89 16.70
CA VAL A 35 53.58 53.48 16.74
C VAL A 35 54.86 52.64 16.60
N SER A 36 55.13 51.73 17.53
CA SER A 36 56.24 50.78 17.44
C SER A 36 56.08 49.89 16.20
N ASP A 37 57.17 49.54 15.51
CA ASP A 37 57.14 48.61 14.36
C ASP A 37 56.44 47.28 14.69
N TYR A 38 56.46 46.86 15.97
CA TYR A 38 55.72 45.68 16.45
C TYR A 38 54.20 45.90 16.52
N ASP A 39 53.76 47.06 17.01
CA ASP A 39 52.32 47.36 17.14
C ASP A 39 51.66 47.45 15.76
N ALA A 40 52.40 47.90 14.73
CA ALA A 40 51.96 47.87 13.34
C ALA A 40 51.68 46.44 12.85
N LEU A 41 52.53 45.46 13.20
CA LEU A 41 52.33 44.05 12.86
C LEU A 41 51.12 43.45 13.58
N VAL A 42 50.86 43.85 14.83
CA VAL A 42 49.66 43.42 15.58
C VAL A 42 48.38 44.00 14.96
N ILE A 43 48.40 45.26 14.55
CA ILE A 43 47.27 45.90 13.86
C ILE A 43 47.03 45.23 12.50
N GLU A 44 48.09 44.92 11.75
CA GLU A 44 48.00 44.22 10.46
C GLU A 44 47.42 42.80 10.62
N ALA A 45 47.84 42.06 11.65
CA ALA A 45 47.27 40.75 11.97
C ALA A 45 45.77 40.84 12.29
N ARG A 46 45.34 41.87 13.03
CA ARG A 46 43.90 42.13 13.28
C ARG A 46 43.13 42.50 12.02
N GLY A 47 43.81 43.05 11.01
CA GLY A 47 43.26 43.33 9.68
C GLY A 47 43.14 42.09 8.77
N GLY A 48 43.54 40.91 9.24
CA GLY A 48 43.43 39.64 8.52
C GLY A 48 44.73 39.14 7.88
N ASN A 49 45.84 39.90 7.96
CA ASN A 49 47.15 39.45 7.47
C ASN A 49 48.05 39.04 8.65
N SER A 50 47.89 37.80 9.12
CA SER A 50 48.60 37.28 10.30
C SER A 50 50.05 36.85 10.04
N ALA A 51 50.43 36.60 8.78
CA ALA A 51 51.74 36.02 8.44
C ALA A 51 52.95 36.90 8.86
N PRO A 52 52.95 38.23 8.66
CA PRO A 52 54.08 39.08 9.06
C PRO A 52 54.36 39.05 10.56
N LEU A 53 53.31 39.09 11.40
CA LEU A 53 53.45 39.04 12.85
C LEU A 53 53.96 37.67 13.33
N LEU A 54 53.42 36.58 12.76
CA LEU A 54 53.82 35.22 13.11
C LEU A 54 55.30 34.97 12.77
N HIS A 55 55.75 35.40 11.59
CA HIS A 55 57.17 35.33 11.21
C HIS A 55 58.05 36.17 12.13
N TYR A 56 57.64 37.40 12.45
CA TYR A 56 58.38 38.26 13.37
C TYR A 56 58.55 37.62 14.75
N LEU A 57 57.47 37.08 15.33
CA LEU A 57 57.49 36.46 16.66
C LEU A 57 58.33 35.18 16.69
N GLU A 58 58.29 34.39 15.62
CA GLU A 58 59.13 33.19 15.50
C GLU A 58 60.62 33.55 15.43
N ASP A 59 60.98 34.56 14.64
CA ASP A 59 62.37 35.01 14.48
C ASP A 59 62.90 35.72 15.73
N GLN A 60 62.08 36.55 16.38
CA GLN A 60 62.46 37.20 17.63
C GLN A 60 62.65 36.20 18.76
N GLY A 61 61.79 35.18 18.86
CA GLY A 61 61.91 34.12 19.86
C GLY A 61 63.18 33.27 19.71
N LYS A 62 63.84 33.29 18.54
CA LYS A 62 65.17 32.68 18.33
C LYS A 62 66.33 33.60 18.74
N LYS A 63 66.13 34.92 18.74
CA LYS A 63 67.19 35.94 18.93
C LYS A 63 67.22 36.53 20.34
N SER A 64 66.06 36.65 21.00
CA SER A 64 65.92 37.27 22.31
C SER A 64 64.76 36.66 23.10
N ALA A 65 64.72 36.89 24.42
CA ALA A 65 63.61 36.45 25.25
C ALA A 65 62.35 37.27 24.93
N LEU A 66 61.29 36.59 24.48
CA LEU A 66 59.99 37.21 24.26
C LEU A 66 59.36 37.63 25.59
N THR A 67 58.66 38.76 25.57
CA THR A 67 57.85 39.21 26.71
C THR A 67 56.57 38.37 26.82
N PRO A 68 55.94 38.28 28.00
CA PRO A 68 54.67 37.57 28.17
C PRO A 68 53.56 38.05 27.22
N ASN A 69 53.52 39.36 26.91
CA ASN A 69 52.56 39.91 25.96
C ASN A 69 52.82 39.47 24.51
N GLN A 70 54.09 39.41 24.09
CA GLN A 70 54.44 38.91 22.76
C GLN A 70 54.09 37.43 22.58
N VAL A 71 54.27 36.61 23.62
CA VAL A 71 53.86 35.20 23.59
C VAL A 71 52.33 35.06 23.58
N ALA A 72 51.60 35.87 24.34
CA ALA A 72 50.14 35.87 24.30
C ALA A 72 49.59 36.31 22.93
N ASP A 73 50.19 37.32 22.30
CA ASP A 73 49.83 37.74 20.94
C ASP A 73 50.16 36.64 19.92
N TRP A 74 51.29 35.94 20.09
CA TRP A 74 51.66 34.79 19.25
C TRP A 74 50.60 33.70 19.31
N LEU A 75 50.20 33.29 20.52
CA LEU A 75 49.17 32.27 20.75
C LEU A 75 47.81 32.69 20.19
N GLN A 76 47.44 33.95 20.39
CA GLN A 76 46.16 34.46 19.94
C GLN A 76 46.08 34.53 18.41
N VAL A 77 47.12 35.06 17.77
CA VAL A 77 47.17 35.21 16.30
C VAL A 77 47.40 33.86 15.61
N SER A 78 48.17 32.94 16.23
CA SER A 78 48.32 31.59 15.69
C SER A 78 46.98 30.86 15.66
N GLY A 79 46.12 31.09 16.66
CA GLY A 79 44.75 30.56 16.69
C GLY A 79 43.78 31.19 15.69
N TRP A 80 44.12 32.29 15.01
CA TRP A 80 43.32 32.86 13.92
C TRP A 80 43.57 32.19 12.58
N VAL A 81 44.69 31.49 12.44
CA VAL A 81 45.06 30.80 11.20
C VAL A 81 44.35 29.46 11.15
N GLU A 82 43.69 29.18 10.02
CA GLU A 82 42.96 27.94 9.82
C GLU A 82 43.90 26.72 9.96
N ASN A 83 43.43 25.68 10.65
CA ASN A 83 44.15 24.42 10.91
C ASN A 83 45.49 24.56 11.69
N ASN A 84 45.68 25.66 12.42
CA ASN A 84 46.93 25.94 13.13
C ASN A 84 46.89 25.61 14.64
N ASP A 85 45.91 24.83 15.09
CA ASP A 85 45.74 24.45 16.50
C ASP A 85 46.96 23.71 17.07
N LYS A 86 47.60 22.84 16.26
CA LYS A 86 48.81 22.10 16.71
C LYS A 86 49.95 23.04 17.04
N THR A 87 50.24 23.99 16.15
CA THR A 87 51.28 25.00 16.34
C THR A 87 50.96 25.91 17.52
N THR A 88 49.70 26.28 17.71
CA THR A 88 49.24 27.02 18.90
C THR A 88 49.53 26.25 20.20
N ILE A 89 49.28 24.94 20.21
CA ILE A 89 49.59 24.07 21.35
C ILE A 89 51.11 23.96 21.57
N GLU A 90 51.91 23.84 20.52
CA GLU A 90 53.38 23.78 20.62
C GLU A 90 53.97 25.07 21.23
N ILE A 91 53.47 26.23 20.80
CA ILE A 91 53.85 27.53 21.37
C ILE A 91 53.48 27.56 22.86
N TRP A 92 52.27 27.12 23.21
CA TRP A 92 51.81 27.10 24.60
C TRP A 92 52.69 26.21 25.48
N GLN A 93 52.98 24.98 25.02
CA GLN A 93 53.83 24.04 25.75
C GLN A 93 55.25 24.57 25.96
N ARG A 94 55.79 25.34 25.00
CA ARG A 94 57.11 25.96 25.11
C ARG A 94 57.18 27.00 26.22
N TYR A 95 56.16 27.84 26.39
CA TYR A 95 56.24 29.03 27.25
C TYR A 95 55.44 28.95 28.56
N ARG A 96 54.44 28.06 28.69
CA ARG A 96 53.54 27.99 29.88
C ARG A 96 54.22 27.79 31.24
N GLY A 97 55.47 27.28 31.26
CA GLY A 97 56.26 27.06 32.48
C GLY A 97 57.47 28.00 32.63
N GLN A 98 57.69 28.90 31.66
CA GLN A 98 58.84 29.82 31.64
C GLN A 98 58.45 31.25 32.02
N MET A 99 57.18 31.59 31.91
CA MET A 99 56.62 32.91 32.18
C MET A 99 55.12 32.81 32.50
N ASP A 100 54.57 33.84 33.14
CA ASP A 100 53.13 33.96 33.33
C ASP A 100 52.49 34.57 32.07
N VAL A 101 51.89 33.72 31.24
CA VAL A 101 51.26 34.13 29.99
C VAL A 101 49.92 34.80 30.28
N PRO A 102 49.64 36.00 29.76
CA PRO A 102 48.34 36.65 29.92
C PRO A 102 47.14 35.77 29.52
N ALA A 103 46.00 35.97 30.19
CA ALA A 103 44.76 35.21 29.99
C ALA A 103 44.37 35.01 28.52
N ARG A 104 44.48 36.06 27.67
CA ARG A 104 44.18 35.96 26.23
C ARG A 104 44.99 34.89 25.47
N GLY A 105 46.25 34.65 25.88
CA GLY A 105 47.09 33.59 25.33
C GLY A 105 46.72 32.21 25.88
N LYS A 106 46.39 32.12 27.18
CA LYS A 106 45.86 30.91 27.82
C LYS A 106 44.54 30.47 27.16
N VAL A 107 43.63 31.40 26.87
CA VAL A 107 42.35 31.15 26.17
C VAL A 107 42.57 30.57 24.77
N ALA A 108 43.52 31.12 24.01
CA ALA A 108 43.85 30.59 22.67
C ALA A 108 44.38 29.14 22.74
N ALA A 109 45.24 28.85 23.72
CA ALA A 109 45.72 27.49 23.97
C ALA A 109 44.59 26.54 24.39
N ALA A 110 43.70 26.97 25.28
CA ALA A 110 42.57 26.17 25.74
C ALA A 110 41.61 25.83 24.59
N ARG A 111 41.33 26.78 23.69
CA ARG A 111 40.56 26.54 22.45
C ARG A 111 41.27 25.56 21.52
N ALA A 112 42.57 25.73 21.30
CA ALA A 112 43.35 24.82 20.45
C ALA A 112 43.34 23.38 20.98
N TYR A 113 43.49 23.19 22.31
CA TYR A 113 43.36 21.87 22.94
C TYR A 113 41.95 21.27 22.76
N ARG A 114 40.90 22.09 22.94
CA ARG A 114 39.51 21.67 22.71
C ARG A 114 39.30 21.23 21.26
N ASN A 115 39.76 22.02 20.29
CA ASN A 115 39.65 21.70 18.85
C ASN A 115 40.36 20.38 18.51
N GLN A 116 41.50 20.11 19.15
CA GLN A 116 42.24 18.86 19.02
C GLN A 116 41.70 17.70 19.88
N LYS A 117 40.54 17.88 20.51
CA LYS A 117 39.89 16.89 21.40
C LYS A 117 40.71 16.48 22.62
N ASN A 118 41.67 17.30 23.01
CA ASN A 118 42.45 17.11 24.23
C ASN A 118 41.74 17.82 25.41
N TRP A 119 40.68 17.17 25.89
CA TRP A 119 39.73 17.77 26.81
C TRP A 119 40.33 18.12 28.17
N ASN A 120 41.14 17.24 28.74
CA ASN A 120 41.71 17.43 30.08
C ASN A 120 42.68 18.61 30.11
N ASP A 121 43.57 18.70 29.11
CA ASP A 121 44.49 19.83 29.00
C ASP A 121 43.73 21.14 28.72
N SER A 122 42.67 21.09 27.90
CA SER A 122 41.81 22.25 27.66
C SER A 122 41.13 22.73 28.95
N LEU A 123 40.49 21.82 29.70
CA LEU A 123 39.81 22.14 30.97
C LEU A 123 40.77 22.68 32.02
N ALA A 124 41.97 22.10 32.15
CA ALA A 124 42.98 22.59 33.09
C ALA A 124 43.40 24.04 32.78
N VAL A 125 43.57 24.38 31.49
CA VAL A 125 43.88 25.76 31.08
C VAL A 125 42.68 26.67 31.33
N TRP A 126 41.46 26.27 30.98
CA TRP A 126 40.25 27.05 31.26
C TRP A 126 40.06 27.35 32.75
N GLU A 127 40.23 26.35 33.61
CA GLU A 127 40.12 26.47 35.06
C GLU A 127 41.19 27.40 35.63
N SER A 128 42.41 27.36 35.09
CA SER A 128 43.47 28.29 35.50
C SER A 128 43.11 29.74 35.19
N VAL A 129 42.50 30.01 34.03
CA VAL A 129 42.05 31.37 33.69
C VAL A 129 40.84 31.78 34.53
N LEU A 130 39.91 30.87 34.84
CA LEU A 130 38.76 31.17 35.70
C LEU A 130 39.15 31.48 37.15
N GLN A 131 40.31 31.04 37.63
CA GLN A 131 40.85 31.44 38.94
C GLN A 131 41.34 32.89 38.92
N GLU A 132 41.91 33.35 37.80
CA GLU A 132 42.42 34.71 37.60
C GLU A 132 41.31 35.70 37.24
N GLU A 133 40.37 35.28 36.39
CA GLU A 133 39.27 36.09 35.86
C GLU A 133 37.91 35.36 36.01
N PRO A 134 37.35 35.28 37.24
CA PRO A 134 36.15 34.48 37.52
C PRO A 134 34.89 34.87 36.73
N ASP A 135 34.79 36.16 36.39
CA ASP A 135 33.63 36.79 35.73
C ASP A 135 33.81 36.93 34.21
N ASN A 136 34.91 36.40 33.63
CA ASN A 136 35.13 36.48 32.19
C ASN A 136 34.18 35.54 31.42
N VAL A 137 33.24 36.16 30.70
CA VAL A 137 32.17 35.49 29.92
C VAL A 137 32.73 34.51 28.89
N ASP A 138 33.77 34.91 28.14
CA ASP A 138 34.35 34.09 27.08
C ASP A 138 35.03 32.83 27.63
N VAL A 139 35.69 32.98 28.78
CA VAL A 139 36.40 31.89 29.48
C VAL A 139 35.38 30.90 30.05
N ARG A 140 34.32 31.40 30.71
CA ARG A 140 33.29 30.54 31.31
C ARG A 140 32.49 29.80 30.25
N THR A 141 32.15 30.46 29.16
CA THR A 141 31.51 29.83 27.99
C THR A 141 32.40 28.74 27.40
N GLY A 142 33.69 29.05 27.15
CA GLY A 142 34.66 28.07 26.64
C GLY A 142 34.83 26.85 27.54
N TRP A 143 34.87 27.04 28.86
CA TRP A 143 34.93 25.96 29.85
C TRP A 143 33.68 25.07 29.82
N ILE A 144 32.47 25.66 29.88
CA ILE A 144 31.21 24.92 29.85
C ILE A 144 31.05 24.13 28.55
N MET A 145 31.40 24.73 27.40
CA MET A 145 31.38 24.02 26.12
C MET A 145 32.38 22.85 26.10
N THR A 146 33.57 23.04 26.70
CA THR A 146 34.58 21.96 26.79
C THR A 146 34.10 20.83 27.70
N LEU A 147 33.44 21.13 28.82
CA LEU A 147 32.80 20.12 29.69
C LEU A 147 31.76 19.31 28.91
N ALA A 148 30.94 19.98 28.10
CA ALA A 148 29.94 19.35 27.25
C ALA A 148 30.57 18.42 26.20
N ASP A 149 31.60 18.88 25.49
CA ASP A 149 32.30 18.10 24.46
C ASP A 149 33.04 16.88 25.05
N ALA A 150 33.58 17.05 26.26
CA ALA A 150 34.25 16.02 27.03
C ALA A 150 33.29 14.99 27.66
N ARG A 151 31.97 15.13 27.47
CA ARG A 151 30.91 14.27 28.04
C ARG A 151 30.78 14.35 29.57
N TYR A 152 31.25 15.44 30.21
CA TYR A 152 30.95 15.74 31.61
C TYR A 152 29.52 16.31 31.75
N ASN A 153 28.53 15.54 31.29
CA ASN A 153 27.16 15.99 31.01
C ASN A 153 26.46 16.66 32.22
N GLN A 154 26.55 16.04 33.40
CA GLN A 154 25.89 16.56 34.60
C GLN A 154 26.51 17.89 35.06
N GLN A 155 27.84 17.97 35.03
CA GLN A 155 28.56 19.18 35.41
C GLN A 155 28.32 20.29 34.40
N ALA A 156 28.45 20.01 33.11
CA ALA A 156 28.17 20.97 32.04
C ALA A 156 26.76 21.54 32.16
N LEU A 157 25.75 20.70 32.38
CA LEU A 157 24.36 21.15 32.52
C LEU A 157 24.14 21.96 33.80
N THR A 158 24.74 21.55 34.92
CA THR A 158 24.64 22.28 36.19
C THR A 158 25.23 23.68 36.05
N GLU A 159 26.43 23.78 35.47
CA GLU A 159 27.12 25.05 35.31
C GLU A 159 26.48 25.94 34.24
N ALA A 160 25.99 25.37 33.14
CA ALA A 160 25.20 26.11 32.15
C ALA A 160 23.91 26.70 32.72
N ASN A 161 23.17 25.93 33.54
CA ASN A 161 21.95 26.42 34.21
C ASN A 161 22.25 27.53 35.22
N LYS A 162 23.29 27.34 36.05
CA LYS A 162 23.74 28.39 36.98
C LYS A 162 24.13 29.66 36.23
N TRP A 163 24.83 29.50 35.09
CA TRP A 163 25.25 30.61 34.25
C TRP A 163 24.06 31.37 33.66
N ALA A 164 23.10 30.68 33.06
CA ALA A 164 21.89 31.28 32.50
C ALA A 164 21.01 31.96 33.56
N GLN A 165 20.97 31.44 34.79
CA GLN A 165 20.27 32.09 35.90
C GLN A 165 20.96 33.37 36.38
N ALA A 166 22.30 33.38 36.42
CA ALA A 166 23.07 34.53 36.89
C ALA A 166 23.18 35.65 35.84
N HIS A 167 23.23 35.28 34.56
CA HIS A 167 23.42 36.20 33.43
C HIS A 167 22.38 35.92 32.33
N PRO A 168 21.10 36.20 32.57
CA PRO A 168 20.04 35.91 31.60
C PRO A 168 20.24 36.72 30.31
N GLY A 169 20.18 36.05 29.17
CA GLY A 169 20.30 36.67 27.86
C GLY A 169 20.54 35.66 26.73
N ALA A 170 20.50 36.15 25.49
CA ALA A 170 20.58 35.30 24.29
C ALA A 170 21.85 34.42 24.24
N ASP A 171 23.01 34.92 24.68
CA ASP A 171 24.26 34.14 24.66
C ASP A 171 24.30 33.04 25.75
N SER A 172 23.71 33.27 26.94
CA SER A 172 23.64 32.24 27.98
C SER A 172 22.67 31.12 27.59
N ASP A 173 21.57 31.48 26.94
CA ASP A 173 20.56 30.53 26.45
C ASP A 173 21.13 29.75 25.25
N ALA A 174 21.86 30.39 24.35
CA ALA A 174 22.58 29.71 23.27
C ALA A 174 23.59 28.68 23.80
N LEU A 175 24.34 29.02 24.86
CA LEU A 175 25.24 28.08 25.53
C LEU A 175 24.48 26.91 26.17
N LEU A 176 23.36 27.17 26.84
CA LEU A 176 22.54 26.12 27.44
C LEU A 176 21.95 25.19 26.36
N ALA A 177 21.49 25.73 25.24
CA ALA A 177 21.04 24.97 24.09
C ALA A 177 22.16 24.08 23.51
N TYR A 178 23.39 24.60 23.41
CA TYR A 178 24.56 23.82 23.01
C TYR A 178 24.78 22.61 23.95
N VAL A 179 24.69 22.83 25.27
CA VAL A 179 24.86 21.76 26.27
C VAL A 179 23.73 20.73 26.19
N TYR A 180 22.49 21.13 25.93
CA TYR A 180 21.40 20.18 25.68
C TYR A 180 21.65 19.36 24.41
N HIS A 181 22.04 20.01 23.32
CA HIS A 181 22.31 19.35 22.04
C HIS A 181 23.45 18.33 22.15
N SER A 182 24.56 18.68 22.82
CA SER A 182 25.69 17.76 22.99
C SER A 182 25.30 16.47 23.73
N GLN A 183 24.26 16.51 24.57
CA GLN A 183 23.73 15.37 25.32
C GLN A 183 22.64 14.59 24.57
N GLY A 184 22.33 14.96 23.32
CA GLY A 184 21.24 14.35 22.54
C GLY A 184 19.84 14.84 22.91
N LYS A 185 19.72 15.87 23.76
CA LYS A 185 18.45 16.47 24.17
C LYS A 185 18.01 17.54 23.17
N ASN A 186 17.80 17.12 21.92
CA ASN A 186 17.61 18.04 20.80
C ASN A 186 16.35 18.92 20.93
N TRP A 187 15.26 18.39 21.50
CA TRP A 187 14.04 19.18 21.70
C TRP A 187 14.20 20.24 22.81
N ASP A 188 14.88 19.91 23.90
CA ASP A 188 15.24 20.90 24.93
C ASP A 188 16.17 21.98 24.35
N ALA A 189 17.13 21.56 23.51
CA ALA A 189 18.01 22.48 22.81
C ALA A 189 17.24 23.43 21.87
N LEU A 190 16.24 22.92 21.15
CA LEU A 190 15.40 23.74 20.27
C LEU A 190 14.52 24.73 21.05
N LEU A 191 13.96 24.31 22.18
CA LEU A 191 13.18 25.19 23.03
C LEU A 191 14.04 26.37 23.50
N VAL A 192 15.22 26.08 24.06
CA VAL A 192 16.11 27.11 24.60
C VAL A 192 16.73 27.97 23.48
N ALA A 193 17.06 27.38 22.33
CA ALA A 193 17.57 28.14 21.19
C ALA A 193 16.52 29.10 20.60
N SER A 194 15.25 28.70 20.60
CA SER A 194 14.14 29.57 20.19
C SER A 194 13.99 30.74 21.17
N GLN A 195 14.09 30.46 22.48
CA GLN A 195 14.07 31.51 23.51
C GLN A 195 15.24 32.49 23.36
N ALA A 196 16.43 31.99 23.04
CA ALA A 196 17.61 32.84 22.81
C ALA A 196 17.39 33.84 21.65
N ASP A 197 16.79 33.39 20.54
CA ASP A 197 16.47 34.25 19.40
C ASP A 197 15.32 35.22 19.70
N ASP A 198 14.31 34.80 20.48
CA ASP A 198 13.21 35.67 20.93
C ASP A 198 13.70 36.80 21.84
N VAL A 199 14.68 36.53 22.71
CA VAL A 199 15.27 37.50 23.63
C VAL A 199 16.07 38.58 22.89
N ASP A 200 16.87 38.18 21.89
CA ASP A 200 17.59 39.12 21.02
C ASP A 200 17.64 38.60 19.57
N PRO A 201 16.67 39.00 18.72
CA PRO A 201 16.65 38.61 17.31
C PRO A 201 17.79 39.21 16.47
N GLY A 202 18.62 40.08 17.03
CA GLY A 202 19.84 40.59 16.39
C GLY A 202 21.08 39.74 16.68
N ASN A 203 21.02 38.85 17.68
CA ASN A 203 22.17 38.10 18.15
C ASN A 203 22.57 37.00 17.16
N LYS A 204 23.80 37.07 16.65
CA LYS A 204 24.32 36.10 15.67
C LYS A 204 24.51 34.70 16.24
N ASN A 205 24.90 34.58 17.51
CA ASN A 205 25.10 33.29 18.17
C ASN A 205 23.77 32.60 18.42
N ALA A 206 22.75 33.35 18.85
CA ALA A 206 21.39 32.84 19.03
C ALA A 206 20.84 32.27 17.71
N LYS A 207 20.94 33.02 16.61
CA LYS A 207 20.52 32.54 15.28
C LYS A 207 21.27 31.31 14.78
N SER A 208 22.60 31.27 14.94
CA SER A 208 23.41 30.11 14.55
C SER A 208 23.05 28.87 15.37
N THR A 209 22.78 29.06 16.67
CA THR A 209 22.35 28.00 17.58
C THR A 209 20.96 27.51 17.22
N LEU A 210 20.03 28.42 16.91
CA LEU A 210 18.69 28.09 16.47
C LEU A 210 18.70 27.35 15.13
N LEU A 211 19.49 27.79 14.14
CA LEU A 211 19.68 27.06 12.88
C LEU A 211 20.15 25.61 13.14
N SER A 212 21.14 25.45 14.00
CA SER A 212 21.70 24.14 14.35
C SER A 212 20.65 23.26 15.06
N ALA A 213 19.89 23.83 15.99
CA ALA A 213 18.83 23.14 16.70
C ALA A 213 17.66 22.75 15.79
N LEU A 214 17.23 23.63 14.88
CA LEU A 214 16.21 23.34 13.87
C LEU A 214 16.64 22.17 12.98
N SER A 215 17.88 22.21 12.46
CA SER A 215 18.44 21.12 11.64
C SER A 215 18.52 19.80 12.41
N ALA A 216 18.97 19.83 13.68
CA ALA A 216 19.07 18.63 14.52
C ALA A 216 17.70 17.99 14.85
N ASN A 217 16.62 18.75 14.82
CA ASN A 217 15.25 18.28 15.04
C ASN A 217 14.47 18.04 13.74
N ARG A 218 15.13 18.11 12.57
CA ARG A 218 14.51 17.95 11.23
C ARG A 218 13.41 18.97 10.92
N VAL A 219 13.44 20.14 11.57
CA VAL A 219 12.57 21.29 11.28
C VAL A 219 13.17 22.05 10.09
N SER A 220 13.09 21.43 8.91
CA SER A 220 14.05 21.66 7.82
C SER A 220 13.68 22.89 6.99
N GLY A 221 12.39 23.14 6.75
CA GLY A 221 11.92 24.37 6.12
C GLY A 221 12.34 25.64 6.89
N PRO A 222 12.03 25.75 8.19
CA PRO A 222 12.51 26.87 9.00
C PRO A 222 14.04 26.97 9.11
N ALA A 223 14.76 25.84 9.16
CA ALA A 223 16.22 25.83 9.11
C ALA A 223 16.76 26.44 7.81
N LEU A 224 16.17 26.09 6.66
CA LEU A 224 16.54 26.65 5.36
C LEU A 224 16.29 28.17 5.31
N ASN A 225 15.14 28.64 5.79
CA ASN A 225 14.84 30.07 5.86
C ASN A 225 15.86 30.83 6.75
N MET A 226 16.27 30.22 7.86
CA MET A 226 17.27 30.79 8.77
C MET A 226 18.66 30.90 8.11
N ALA A 227 18.99 30.03 7.16
CA ALA A 227 20.26 30.09 6.42
C ALA A 227 20.36 31.25 5.43
N GLU A 228 19.27 31.97 5.14
CA GLU A 228 19.34 33.23 4.37
C GLU A 228 19.93 34.39 5.18
N VAL A 229 19.75 34.35 6.51
CA VAL A 229 20.20 35.40 7.43
C VAL A 229 21.46 35.02 8.21
N VAL A 230 21.74 33.72 8.35
CA VAL A 230 22.98 33.19 8.94
C VAL A 230 23.97 32.87 7.82
N PRO A 231 25.16 33.49 7.78
CA PRO A 231 26.21 33.12 6.82
C PRO A 231 26.56 31.63 6.93
N THR A 232 26.33 30.89 5.85
CA THR A 232 26.60 29.44 5.78
C THR A 232 27.42 29.11 4.54
N ALA A 233 28.27 28.09 4.63
CA ALA A 233 29.02 27.60 3.48
C ALA A 233 28.11 26.87 2.49
N ASP A 234 28.45 26.89 1.19
CA ASP A 234 27.61 26.29 0.13
C ASP A 234 27.22 24.82 0.39
N PRO A 235 28.11 23.92 0.88
CA PRO A 235 27.71 22.55 1.20
C PRO A 235 26.65 22.47 2.31
N VAL A 236 26.70 23.38 3.30
CA VAL A 236 25.68 23.46 4.36
C VAL A 236 24.36 23.91 3.78
N LYS A 237 24.38 24.92 2.90
CA LYS A 237 23.17 25.39 2.21
C LYS A 237 22.54 24.27 1.36
N ARG A 238 23.32 23.55 0.56
CA ARG A 238 22.82 22.38 -0.21
C ARG A 238 22.23 21.29 0.68
N ARG A 239 22.84 21.01 1.83
CA ARG A 239 22.27 20.06 2.80
C ARG A 239 20.90 20.51 3.31
N LEU A 240 20.77 21.78 3.69
CA LEU A 240 19.50 22.33 4.17
C LEU A 240 18.41 22.32 3.09
N GLU A 241 18.78 22.58 1.84
CA GLU A 241 17.88 22.46 0.68
C GLU A 241 17.34 21.04 0.50
N LEU A 242 18.23 20.04 0.58
CA LEU A 242 17.85 18.63 0.52
C LEU A 242 17.01 18.21 1.72
N ASP A 243 17.36 18.66 2.93
CA ASP A 243 16.63 18.31 4.14
C ASP A 243 15.18 18.87 4.09
N ALA A 244 15.00 20.10 3.59
CA ALA A 244 13.70 20.73 3.39
C ALA A 244 12.87 20.02 2.30
N ALA A 245 13.48 19.66 1.17
CA ALA A 245 12.78 18.88 0.13
C ALA A 245 12.38 17.49 0.64
N ALA A 246 13.25 16.81 1.40
CA ALA A 246 12.96 15.51 2.00
C ALA A 246 11.87 15.59 3.09
N GLU A 247 11.75 16.72 3.79
CA GLU A 247 10.61 17.00 4.68
C GLU A 247 9.30 17.03 3.90
N MET A 248 9.25 17.70 2.74
CA MET A 248 8.06 17.68 1.89
C MET A 248 7.69 16.27 1.44
N VAL A 249 8.67 15.44 1.08
CA VAL A 249 8.42 14.02 0.74
C VAL A 249 7.75 13.30 1.91
N ARG A 250 8.31 13.39 3.13
CA ARG A 250 7.72 12.76 4.32
C ARG A 250 6.31 13.27 4.59
N SER A 251 6.08 14.59 4.48
CA SER A 251 4.77 15.19 4.66
C SER A 251 3.76 14.76 3.59
N SER A 252 4.21 14.40 2.39
CA SER A 252 3.31 13.96 1.31
C SER A 252 2.63 12.61 1.56
N TYR A 253 3.12 11.82 2.52
CA TYR A 253 2.47 10.58 2.97
C TYR A 253 1.36 10.83 4.02
N THR A 254 1.19 12.06 4.50
CA THR A 254 0.10 12.40 5.43
C THR A 254 -1.21 12.64 4.69
N SER A 255 -2.33 12.32 5.33
CA SER A 255 -3.66 12.53 4.73
C SER A 255 -3.86 13.99 4.35
N ALA A 256 -4.24 14.22 3.09
CA ALA A 256 -4.62 15.54 2.63
C ALA A 256 -6.02 15.92 3.12
N ARG A 257 -6.36 17.20 2.98
CA ARG A 257 -7.67 17.74 3.38
C ARG A 257 -8.81 17.22 2.51
N ASN A 258 -8.51 16.91 1.26
CA ASN A 258 -9.44 16.36 0.28
C ASN A 258 -8.67 15.68 -0.86
N GLU A 259 -9.40 15.05 -1.76
CA GLU A 259 -8.86 14.30 -2.89
C GLU A 259 -8.15 15.17 -3.91
N GLU A 260 -8.61 16.39 -4.19
CA GLU A 260 -7.94 17.30 -5.14
C GLU A 260 -6.54 17.70 -4.66
N GLU A 261 -6.38 17.84 -3.34
CA GLU A 261 -5.13 18.27 -2.72
C GLU A 261 -4.16 17.14 -2.36
N ARG A 262 -4.57 15.86 -2.55
CA ARG A 262 -3.83 14.63 -2.14
C ARG A 262 -2.37 14.55 -2.58
N PHE A 263 -2.02 15.40 -3.51
CA PHE A 263 -0.89 15.28 -4.41
C PHE A 263 -0.07 16.58 -4.48
N ILE A 264 -0.58 17.69 -3.90
CA ILE A 264 0.05 19.02 -3.91
C ILE A 264 1.43 19.00 -3.24
N VAL A 265 1.56 18.31 -2.11
CA VAL A 265 2.83 18.29 -1.36
C VAL A 265 3.90 17.50 -2.13
N ALA A 266 3.51 16.36 -2.71
CA ALA A 266 4.41 15.57 -3.55
C ALA A 266 4.82 16.33 -4.82
N ASP A 267 3.91 17.06 -5.48
CA ASP A 267 4.25 17.92 -6.63
C ASP A 267 5.25 19.00 -6.27
N LYS A 268 5.05 19.66 -5.12
CA LYS A 268 6.00 20.68 -4.64
C LYS A 268 7.38 20.07 -4.38
N ALA A 269 7.43 18.86 -3.80
CA ALA A 269 8.68 18.15 -3.59
C ALA A 269 9.38 17.81 -4.92
N LEU A 270 8.64 17.26 -5.89
CA LEU A 270 9.17 16.92 -7.21
C LEU A 270 9.70 18.16 -7.94
N ALA A 271 8.90 19.23 -8.00
CA ALA A 271 9.31 20.49 -8.60
C ALA A 271 10.55 21.09 -7.93
N ARG A 272 10.68 20.94 -6.60
CA ARG A 272 11.89 21.38 -5.89
C ARG A 272 13.10 20.53 -6.28
N TYR A 273 12.97 19.20 -6.32
CA TYR A 273 14.08 18.34 -6.75
C TYR A 273 14.50 18.61 -8.19
N ASP A 274 13.57 18.86 -9.11
CA ASP A 274 13.89 19.19 -10.50
C ASP A 274 14.75 20.47 -10.60
N GLN A 275 14.42 21.50 -9.80
CA GLN A 275 15.23 22.72 -9.69
C GLN A 275 16.65 22.44 -9.16
N LEU A 276 16.76 21.68 -8.06
CA LEU A 276 18.05 21.37 -7.44
C LEU A 276 18.93 20.51 -8.37
N LEU A 277 18.34 19.50 -9.01
CA LEU A 277 19.03 18.61 -9.94
C LEU A 277 19.51 19.39 -11.18
N ALA A 278 18.70 20.31 -11.71
CA ALA A 278 19.13 21.17 -12.82
C ALA A 278 20.26 22.12 -12.41
N ALA A 279 20.19 22.72 -11.21
CA ALA A 279 21.19 23.66 -10.72
C ALA A 279 22.54 23.01 -10.41
N TRP A 280 22.55 21.75 -9.99
CA TRP A 280 23.77 21.07 -9.51
C TRP A 280 24.35 20.05 -10.49
N LYS A 281 23.70 19.84 -11.64
CA LYS A 281 24.08 18.81 -12.63
C LYS A 281 25.56 18.87 -13.01
N ASP A 282 26.06 20.06 -13.31
CA ASP A 282 27.41 20.29 -13.82
C ASP A 282 28.40 20.73 -12.73
N GLU A 283 27.98 20.71 -11.45
CA GLU A 283 28.80 21.12 -10.31
C GLU A 283 29.52 19.88 -9.71
N PRO A 284 30.85 19.76 -9.84
CA PRO A 284 31.56 18.57 -9.35
C PRO A 284 31.47 18.42 -7.83
N SER A 285 31.42 19.53 -7.08
CA SER A 285 31.32 19.50 -5.62
C SER A 285 29.94 19.07 -5.09
N ALA A 286 28.93 18.96 -5.97
CA ALA A 286 27.54 18.65 -5.61
C ALA A 286 27.09 17.25 -6.07
N GLN A 287 27.96 16.42 -6.64
CA GLN A 287 27.55 15.11 -7.21
C GLN A 287 26.92 14.17 -6.16
N ASN A 288 27.41 14.20 -4.92
CA ASN A 288 26.79 13.45 -3.82
C ASN A 288 25.41 14.01 -3.44
N ASP A 289 25.23 15.34 -3.49
CA ASP A 289 23.97 16.03 -3.23
C ASP A 289 22.94 15.69 -4.32
N VAL A 290 23.36 15.68 -5.59
CA VAL A 290 22.56 15.22 -6.75
C VAL A 290 22.12 13.77 -6.57
N ARG A 291 23.05 12.89 -6.18
CA ARG A 291 22.72 11.49 -5.92
C ARG A 291 21.68 11.35 -4.82
N ARG A 292 21.81 12.10 -3.71
CA ARG A 292 20.83 12.11 -2.62
C ARG A 292 19.47 12.66 -3.07
N ALA A 293 19.44 13.74 -3.84
CA ALA A 293 18.20 14.28 -4.42
C ALA A 293 17.46 13.25 -5.27
N ARG A 294 18.18 12.50 -6.12
CA ARG A 294 17.60 11.42 -6.92
C ARG A 294 17.03 10.27 -6.08
N ILE A 295 17.66 9.95 -4.95
CA ILE A 295 17.14 8.94 -4.02
C ILE A 295 15.87 9.46 -3.34
N ASP A 296 15.93 10.65 -2.74
CA ASP A 296 14.86 11.18 -1.90
C ASP A 296 13.60 11.52 -2.73
N ARG A 297 13.74 11.89 -4.01
CA ARG A 297 12.58 12.14 -4.90
C ARG A 297 11.73 10.90 -5.18
N MET A 298 12.29 9.68 -5.07
CA MET A 298 11.55 8.45 -5.33
C MET A 298 10.31 8.32 -4.43
N GLY A 299 10.38 8.81 -3.18
CA GLY A 299 9.22 8.81 -2.29
C GLY A 299 8.07 9.68 -2.82
N ALA A 300 8.37 10.88 -3.35
CA ALA A 300 7.34 11.72 -3.96
C ALA A 300 6.79 11.15 -5.27
N LEU A 301 7.63 10.48 -6.07
CA LEU A 301 7.17 9.74 -7.27
C LEU A 301 6.19 8.62 -6.88
N LEU A 302 6.51 7.85 -5.84
CA LEU A 302 5.64 6.79 -5.33
C LEU A 302 4.29 7.33 -4.85
N VAL A 303 4.29 8.42 -4.07
CA VAL A 303 3.03 9.07 -3.63
C VAL A 303 2.20 9.50 -4.85
N ARG A 304 2.85 9.98 -5.92
CA ARG A 304 2.20 10.34 -7.18
C ARG A 304 1.83 9.16 -8.08
N LYS A 305 1.93 7.92 -7.58
CA LYS A 305 1.62 6.70 -8.34
C LYS A 305 2.46 6.55 -9.62
N ARG A 306 3.64 7.18 -9.67
CA ARG A 306 4.62 7.05 -10.77
C ARG A 306 5.58 5.91 -10.47
N THR A 307 5.03 4.71 -10.27
CA THR A 307 5.73 3.50 -9.79
C THR A 307 6.78 2.99 -10.75
N ALA A 308 6.49 2.98 -12.06
CA ALA A 308 7.48 2.66 -13.09
C ALA A 308 8.73 3.55 -13.00
N GLU A 309 8.57 4.87 -12.79
CA GLU A 309 9.70 5.79 -12.68
C GLU A 309 10.51 5.59 -11.39
N VAL A 310 9.87 5.16 -10.30
CA VAL A 310 10.58 4.77 -9.07
C VAL A 310 11.52 3.59 -9.34
N ILE A 311 11.04 2.59 -10.08
CA ILE A 311 11.81 1.40 -10.43
C ILE A 311 12.97 1.76 -11.36
N ASP A 312 12.71 2.56 -12.40
CA ASP A 312 13.75 3.01 -13.34
C ASP A 312 14.84 3.83 -12.64
N GLU A 313 14.46 4.72 -11.71
CA GLU A 313 15.42 5.48 -10.90
C GLU A 313 16.24 4.57 -9.99
N TYR A 314 15.63 3.59 -9.35
CA TYR A 314 16.33 2.62 -8.51
C TYR A 314 17.35 1.82 -9.30
N ASP A 315 16.99 1.29 -10.47
CA ASP A 315 17.88 0.50 -11.31
C ASP A 315 19.09 1.35 -11.77
N SER A 316 18.83 2.59 -12.18
CA SER A 316 19.88 3.56 -12.54
C SER A 316 20.82 3.88 -11.36
N LEU A 317 20.25 4.15 -10.17
CA LEU A 317 21.03 4.52 -8.98
C LEU A 317 21.84 3.34 -8.44
N SER A 318 21.28 2.14 -8.46
CA SER A 318 21.92 0.91 -7.98
C SER A 318 23.13 0.51 -8.82
N ALA A 319 23.12 0.79 -10.12
CA ALA A 319 24.27 0.58 -11.00
C ALA A 319 25.48 1.47 -10.63
N SER A 320 25.22 2.62 -9.97
CA SER A 320 26.25 3.61 -9.60
C SER A 320 26.69 3.54 -8.12
N GLY A 321 26.03 2.72 -7.30
CA GLY A 321 26.36 2.53 -5.89
C GLY A 321 25.15 2.12 -5.05
N GLU A 322 25.37 1.86 -3.76
CA GLU A 322 24.32 1.35 -2.87
C GLU A 322 23.22 2.39 -2.61
N VAL A 323 21.96 1.95 -2.71
CA VAL A 323 20.76 2.73 -2.35
C VAL A 323 20.39 2.44 -0.88
N PRO A 324 20.14 3.47 -0.05
CA PRO A 324 19.77 3.28 1.35
C PRO A 324 18.45 2.51 1.56
N ASN A 325 18.34 1.79 2.68
CA ASN A 325 17.16 0.97 3.00
C ASN A 325 15.84 1.75 3.04
N TYR A 326 15.84 3.01 3.52
CA TYR A 326 14.60 3.81 3.54
C TYR A 326 14.02 4.02 2.14
N ALA A 327 14.88 4.16 1.11
CA ALA A 327 14.45 4.35 -0.26
C ALA A 327 14.12 3.02 -0.94
N LYS A 328 14.84 1.95 -0.61
CA LYS A 328 14.50 0.58 -1.06
C LYS A 328 13.09 0.15 -0.63
N ARG A 329 12.59 0.63 0.51
CA ARG A 329 11.20 0.41 0.94
C ARG A 329 10.20 0.99 -0.07
N TRP A 330 10.42 2.22 -0.57
CA TRP A 330 9.57 2.80 -1.62
C TRP A 330 9.63 2.01 -2.94
N VAL A 331 10.79 1.46 -3.27
CA VAL A 331 10.95 0.59 -4.44
C VAL A 331 10.18 -0.71 -4.28
N ALA A 332 10.18 -1.30 -3.08
CA ALA A 332 9.38 -2.48 -2.77
C ALA A 332 7.87 -2.21 -2.93
N SER A 333 7.37 -1.08 -2.41
CA SER A 333 5.98 -0.66 -2.63
C SER A 333 5.68 -0.48 -4.12
N ALA A 334 6.60 0.12 -4.89
CA ALA A 334 6.45 0.28 -6.34
C ALA A 334 6.39 -1.06 -7.08
N TRP A 335 7.26 -2.02 -6.75
CA TRP A 335 7.19 -3.36 -7.32
C TRP A 335 5.89 -4.09 -6.98
N LEU A 336 5.34 -3.90 -5.77
CA LEU A 336 4.07 -4.49 -5.41
C LEU A 336 2.93 -3.95 -6.29
N SER A 337 2.86 -2.62 -6.48
CA SER A 337 1.90 -1.98 -7.39
C SER A 337 2.07 -2.39 -8.85
N GLU A 338 3.29 -2.72 -9.27
CA GLU A 338 3.59 -3.26 -10.61
C GLU A 338 3.47 -4.79 -10.70
N ARG A 339 2.80 -5.42 -9.73
CA ARG A 339 2.54 -6.86 -9.68
C ARG A 339 3.79 -7.74 -9.70
N GLN A 340 4.84 -7.31 -8.99
CA GLN A 340 6.11 -8.03 -8.80
C GLN A 340 6.34 -8.42 -7.32
N PRO A 341 5.44 -9.20 -6.72
CA PRO A 341 5.47 -9.52 -5.29
C PRO A 341 6.72 -10.29 -4.85
N GLU A 342 7.35 -11.07 -5.73
CA GLU A 342 8.59 -11.80 -5.41
C GLU A 342 9.76 -10.84 -5.15
N LYS A 343 9.84 -9.74 -5.91
CA LYS A 343 10.87 -8.71 -5.71
C LYS A 343 10.59 -7.90 -4.44
N THR A 344 9.32 -7.59 -4.17
CA THR A 344 8.88 -6.91 -2.96
C THR A 344 9.26 -7.70 -1.71
N GLU A 345 8.87 -8.98 -1.67
CA GLU A 345 9.16 -9.87 -0.53
C GLU A 345 10.67 -10.02 -0.31
N ALA A 346 11.44 -10.27 -1.37
CA ALA A 346 12.90 -10.39 -1.26
C ALA A 346 13.56 -9.10 -0.75
N MET A 347 13.10 -7.93 -1.22
CA MET A 347 13.63 -6.63 -0.80
C MET A 347 13.33 -6.35 0.67
N LEU A 348 12.06 -6.48 1.10
CA LEU A 348 11.67 -6.23 2.48
C LEU A 348 12.29 -7.25 3.44
N ALA A 349 12.40 -8.52 3.04
CA ALA A 349 13.11 -9.55 3.81
C ALA A 349 14.59 -9.18 4.00
N SER A 350 15.27 -8.67 2.97
CA SER A 350 16.67 -8.25 3.09
C SER A 350 16.87 -7.03 4.01
N ILE A 351 15.88 -6.15 4.10
CA ILE A 351 15.93 -4.93 4.92
C ILE A 351 15.67 -5.25 6.39
N PHE A 352 14.60 -6.00 6.66
CA PHE A 352 14.11 -6.21 8.02
C PHE A 352 14.60 -7.52 8.63
N TYR A 353 14.80 -8.57 7.84
CA TYR A 353 15.10 -9.93 8.32
C TYR A 353 16.45 -10.50 7.83
N PRO A 354 17.54 -9.72 7.75
CA PRO A 354 18.81 -10.19 7.17
C PRO A 354 19.47 -11.34 7.96
N ASN A 355 19.12 -11.51 9.24
CA ASN A 355 19.71 -12.48 10.15
C ASN A 355 18.71 -13.56 10.61
N GLY A 356 17.57 -13.71 9.93
CA GLY A 356 16.51 -14.64 10.30
C GLY A 356 15.22 -13.93 10.74
N PRO A 357 14.33 -14.61 11.49
CA PRO A 357 12.92 -14.24 11.60
C PRO A 357 12.63 -13.06 12.55
N ILE A 358 13.65 -12.49 13.21
CA ILE A 358 13.48 -11.35 14.11
C ILE A 358 13.86 -10.08 13.36
N PRO A 359 12.98 -9.07 13.29
CA PRO A 359 13.27 -7.88 12.52
C PRO A 359 14.37 -7.05 13.20
N VAL A 360 15.38 -6.59 12.44
CA VAL A 360 16.47 -5.75 12.96
C VAL A 360 15.99 -4.34 13.34
N THR A 361 14.87 -3.90 12.77
CA THR A 361 14.15 -2.67 13.11
C THR A 361 12.65 -2.91 12.98
N PRO A 362 11.79 -2.28 13.80
CA PRO A 362 10.35 -2.38 13.63
C PRO A 362 9.90 -1.91 12.23
N LEU A 363 9.02 -2.67 11.61
CA LEU A 363 8.36 -2.30 10.36
C LEU A 363 7.35 -1.17 10.63
N SER A 364 7.22 -0.22 9.69
CA SER A 364 6.11 0.74 9.76
C SER A 364 4.79 0.09 9.31
N PRO A 365 3.63 0.69 9.60
CA PRO A 365 2.33 0.19 9.12
C PRO A 365 2.29 -0.08 7.60
N GLU A 366 2.97 0.73 6.80
CA GLU A 366 3.06 0.57 5.35
C GLU A 366 3.90 -0.65 4.98
N ASP A 367 5.08 -0.83 5.62
CA ASP A 367 5.93 -2.00 5.36
C ASP A 367 5.25 -3.31 5.78
N GLN A 368 4.48 -3.26 6.88
CA GLN A 368 3.69 -4.41 7.33
C GLN A 368 2.67 -4.82 6.25
N GLN A 369 1.97 -3.85 5.66
CA GLN A 369 1.00 -4.10 4.60
C GLN A 369 1.68 -4.60 3.32
N ASP A 370 2.75 -3.94 2.87
CA ASP A 370 3.47 -4.32 1.65
C ASP A 370 4.02 -5.74 1.75
N LEU A 371 4.62 -6.11 2.89
CA LEU A 371 5.12 -7.47 3.12
C LEU A 371 3.98 -8.48 3.20
N PHE A 372 2.87 -8.14 3.87
CA PHE A 372 1.71 -9.01 3.99
C PHE A 372 1.11 -9.33 2.62
N TYR A 373 0.83 -8.31 1.79
CA TYR A 373 0.27 -8.52 0.46
C TYR A 373 1.26 -9.21 -0.47
N ALA A 374 2.56 -8.93 -0.37
CA ALA A 374 3.57 -9.70 -1.10
C ALA A 374 3.53 -11.19 -0.72
N HIS A 375 3.38 -11.54 0.56
CA HIS A 375 3.20 -12.93 0.99
C HIS A 375 1.91 -13.55 0.43
N ILE A 376 0.79 -12.82 0.46
CA ILE A 376 -0.49 -13.31 -0.09
C ILE A 376 -0.38 -13.54 -1.61
N ASP A 377 0.19 -12.60 -2.35
CA ASP A 377 0.32 -12.66 -3.81
C ASP A 377 1.34 -13.72 -4.26
N ASN A 378 2.37 -14.00 -3.45
CA ASN A 378 3.28 -15.14 -3.62
C ASN A 378 2.71 -16.47 -3.13
N GLU A 379 1.47 -16.49 -2.62
CA GLU A 379 0.81 -17.63 -1.98
C GLU A 379 1.57 -18.23 -0.77
N ASN A 380 2.36 -17.41 -0.07
CA ASN A 380 3.08 -17.75 1.16
C ASN A 380 2.16 -17.55 2.38
N PHE A 381 1.02 -18.25 2.42
CA PHE A 381 0.00 -18.11 3.47
C PHE A 381 0.52 -18.33 4.89
N ASP A 382 1.45 -19.28 5.09
CA ASP A 382 2.04 -19.53 6.40
C ASP A 382 2.85 -18.32 6.91
N ALA A 383 3.58 -17.65 6.02
CA ALA A 383 4.34 -16.45 6.35
C ALA A 383 3.42 -15.27 6.65
N ALA A 384 2.40 -15.05 5.81
CA ALA A 384 1.39 -14.02 6.03
C ALA A 384 0.67 -14.20 7.38
N LYS A 385 0.25 -15.44 7.70
CA LYS A 385 -0.43 -15.74 8.96
C LYS A 385 0.47 -15.48 10.16
N LYS A 386 1.71 -15.93 10.09
CA LYS A 386 2.69 -15.72 11.15
C LYS A 386 2.95 -14.24 11.40
N GLN A 387 3.16 -13.46 10.34
CA GLN A 387 3.37 -12.01 10.43
C GLN A 387 2.21 -11.33 11.16
N VAL A 388 0.97 -11.65 10.76
CA VAL A 388 -0.24 -11.08 11.37
C VAL A 388 -0.40 -11.50 12.83
N ASP A 389 -0.13 -12.77 13.15
CA ASP A 389 -0.18 -13.25 14.53
C ASP A 389 0.85 -12.56 15.43
N ASP A 390 2.07 -12.39 14.93
CA ASP A 390 3.14 -11.68 15.65
C ASP A 390 2.77 -10.19 15.84
N LEU A 391 2.24 -9.53 14.79
CA LEU A 391 1.78 -8.13 14.86
C LEU A 391 0.68 -7.94 15.91
N ILE A 392 -0.34 -8.80 15.93
CA ILE A 392 -1.44 -8.72 16.92
C ILE A 392 -0.91 -9.00 18.33
N LYS A 393 -0.05 -10.02 18.48
CA LYS A 393 0.51 -10.40 19.79
C LYS A 393 1.35 -9.29 20.40
N GLU A 394 2.11 -8.57 19.59
CA GLU A 394 2.98 -7.46 20.03
C GLU A 394 2.22 -6.13 20.19
N SER A 395 1.00 -6.05 19.65
CA SER A 395 0.20 -4.82 19.63
C SER A 395 -1.01 -4.92 20.56
N PRO A 396 -0.89 -4.54 21.86
CA PRO A 396 -2.05 -4.50 22.75
C PRO A 396 -3.06 -3.46 22.25
N TYR A 397 -4.36 -3.70 22.48
CA TYR A 397 -5.44 -2.78 22.10
C TYR A 397 -5.23 -1.34 22.61
N LEU A 398 -4.73 -1.20 23.83
CA LEU A 398 -4.36 0.10 24.43
C LEU A 398 -2.87 0.12 24.79
N ARG A 399 -2.19 1.20 24.43
CA ARG A 399 -0.79 1.48 24.78
C ARG A 399 -0.69 2.55 25.87
N ARG A 400 0.24 2.37 26.82
CA ARG A 400 0.56 3.40 27.81
C ARG A 400 1.76 4.21 27.33
N ILE A 401 1.55 5.49 27.05
CA ILE A 401 2.59 6.40 26.59
C ILE A 401 3.07 7.23 27.79
N TYR A 402 4.39 7.31 27.99
CA TYR A 402 4.99 8.12 29.06
C TYR A 402 4.53 9.58 28.95
N GLY A 403 4.06 10.15 30.06
CA GLY A 403 3.51 11.51 30.12
C GLY A 403 2.02 11.63 29.78
N SER A 404 1.38 10.58 29.24
CA SER A 404 -0.07 10.57 29.03
C SER A 404 -0.80 10.01 30.27
N PRO A 405 -1.80 10.72 30.82
CA PRO A 405 -2.56 10.23 31.98
C PRO A 405 -3.52 9.08 31.63
N THR A 406 -3.83 8.88 30.34
CA THR A 406 -4.78 7.87 29.86
C THR A 406 -4.11 6.95 28.84
N PRO A 407 -4.38 5.63 28.87
CA PRO A 407 -3.97 4.74 27.78
C PRO A 407 -4.52 5.24 26.44
N GLN A 408 -3.71 5.13 25.39
CA GLN A 408 -4.06 5.53 24.04
C GLN A 408 -4.41 4.31 23.19
N PRO A 409 -5.30 4.43 22.20
CA PRO A 409 -5.49 3.40 21.17
C PRO A 409 -4.16 3.04 20.49
N ASN A 410 -4.10 1.80 20.02
CA ASN A 410 -2.95 1.28 19.27
C ASN A 410 -3.36 0.94 17.84
N ASP A 411 -2.94 1.78 16.89
CA ASP A 411 -3.31 1.61 15.48
C ASP A 411 -2.75 0.30 14.89
N ASN A 412 -1.61 -0.20 15.39
CA ASN A 412 -1.06 -1.49 14.98
C ASN A 412 -1.94 -2.67 15.38
N TRP A 413 -2.71 -2.55 16.48
CA TRP A 413 -3.69 -3.57 16.83
C TRP A 413 -4.79 -3.63 15.77
N LEU A 414 -5.34 -2.46 15.38
CA LEU A 414 -6.38 -2.38 14.36
C LEU A 414 -5.87 -2.87 13.01
N LEU A 415 -4.66 -2.44 12.61
CA LEU A 415 -4.01 -2.94 11.40
C LEU A 415 -3.88 -4.47 11.42
N GLY A 416 -3.40 -5.05 12.51
CA GLY A 416 -3.29 -6.50 12.66
C GLY A 416 -4.64 -7.22 12.51
N GLN A 417 -5.72 -6.68 13.10
CA GLN A 417 -7.07 -7.24 12.93
C GLN A 417 -7.56 -7.13 11.48
N SER A 418 -7.33 -5.98 10.82
CA SER A 418 -7.69 -5.78 9.41
C SER A 418 -6.94 -6.74 8.49
N LEU A 419 -5.62 -6.91 8.68
CA LEU A 419 -4.82 -7.87 7.92
C LEU A 419 -5.25 -9.33 8.20
N LEU A 420 -5.69 -9.65 9.42
CA LEU A 420 -6.23 -10.97 9.74
C LEU A 420 -7.54 -11.24 8.98
N THR A 421 -8.44 -10.25 8.87
CA THR A 421 -9.63 -10.38 8.02
C THR A 421 -9.24 -10.64 6.57
N GLN A 422 -8.29 -9.87 6.02
CA GLN A 422 -7.82 -10.06 4.65
C GLN A 422 -7.15 -11.42 4.43
N TYR A 423 -6.40 -11.91 5.42
CA TYR A 423 -5.84 -13.26 5.41
C TYR A 423 -6.96 -14.30 5.31
N HIS A 424 -7.99 -14.20 6.17
CA HIS A 424 -9.09 -15.17 6.14
C HIS A 424 -9.84 -15.17 4.81
N ILE A 425 -10.00 -14.01 4.16
CA ILE A 425 -10.55 -13.93 2.80
C ILE A 425 -9.64 -14.68 1.81
N ALA A 426 -8.35 -14.34 1.76
CA ALA A 426 -7.41 -14.93 0.82
C ALA A 426 -7.19 -16.45 1.03
N ALA A 427 -7.27 -16.90 2.28
CA ALA A 427 -7.16 -18.31 2.69
C ALA A 427 -8.45 -19.11 2.51
N ASN A 428 -9.53 -18.49 2.01
CA ASN A 428 -10.87 -19.09 1.88
C ASN A 428 -11.47 -19.53 3.24
N GLU A 429 -11.06 -18.87 4.33
CA GLU A 429 -11.57 -19.04 5.69
C GLU A 429 -12.69 -18.03 6.00
N LEU A 430 -13.60 -17.86 5.03
CA LEU A 430 -14.64 -16.82 5.06
C LEU A 430 -15.57 -16.84 6.29
N PRO A 431 -15.85 -17.98 6.97
CA PRO A 431 -16.60 -17.94 8.23
C PRO A 431 -15.88 -17.19 9.36
N GLU A 432 -14.55 -17.33 9.45
CA GLU A 432 -13.76 -16.59 10.45
C GLU A 432 -13.61 -15.12 10.04
N ALA A 433 -13.48 -14.85 8.73
CA ALA A 433 -13.51 -13.49 8.20
C ALA A 433 -14.83 -12.78 8.58
N GLU A 434 -15.97 -13.44 8.39
CA GLU A 434 -17.30 -12.88 8.69
C GLU A 434 -17.43 -12.56 10.17
N LYS A 435 -17.09 -13.54 11.03
CA LYS A 435 -17.15 -13.38 12.48
C LYS A 435 -16.27 -12.24 12.98
N LEU A 436 -15.04 -12.12 12.48
CA LEU A 436 -14.11 -11.07 12.86
C LEU A 436 -14.57 -9.71 12.33
N ALA A 437 -14.87 -9.60 11.04
CA ALA A 437 -15.27 -8.34 10.41
C ALA A 437 -16.60 -7.81 10.98
N GLU A 438 -17.58 -8.68 11.22
CA GLU A 438 -18.82 -8.29 11.88
C GLU A 438 -18.52 -7.77 13.29
N HIS A 439 -17.74 -8.49 14.10
CA HIS A 439 -17.40 -8.04 15.45
C HIS A 439 -16.75 -6.66 15.45
N LEU A 440 -15.78 -6.42 14.56
CA LEU A 440 -15.10 -5.13 14.41
C LEU A 440 -16.07 -4.03 13.96
N ALA A 441 -16.91 -4.27 12.95
CA ALA A 441 -17.87 -3.30 12.44
C ALA A 441 -18.96 -2.95 13.47
N ARG A 442 -19.40 -3.91 14.29
CA ARG A 442 -20.44 -3.71 15.31
C ARG A 442 -19.90 -3.00 16.55
N THR A 443 -18.66 -3.28 16.95
CA THR A 443 -18.03 -2.63 18.12
C THR A 443 -17.37 -1.29 17.79
N GLY A 444 -16.89 -1.12 16.56
CA GLY A 444 -16.35 0.11 15.99
C GLY A 444 -17.33 0.82 15.05
N SER A 445 -18.59 0.97 15.45
CA SER A 445 -19.70 1.38 14.58
C SER A 445 -19.55 2.74 13.87
N GLY A 446 -18.67 3.62 14.37
CA GLY A 446 -18.31 4.90 13.77
C GLY A 446 -17.08 4.87 12.84
N ASN A 447 -16.44 3.71 12.67
CA ASN A 447 -15.37 3.51 11.70
C ASN A 447 -15.96 2.98 10.38
N GLN A 448 -15.93 3.80 9.34
CA GLN A 448 -16.50 3.46 8.04
C GLN A 448 -15.76 2.30 7.36
N GLY A 449 -14.43 2.28 7.40
CA GLY A 449 -13.61 1.23 6.80
C GLY A 449 -13.92 -0.16 7.35
N LEU A 450 -14.24 -0.28 8.65
CA LEU A 450 -14.66 -1.56 9.23
C LEU A 450 -16.00 -2.07 8.68
N ARG A 451 -16.93 -1.15 8.34
CA ARG A 451 -18.20 -1.52 7.70
C ARG A 451 -18.02 -1.91 6.24
N ILE A 452 -17.17 -1.17 5.52
CA ILE A 452 -16.81 -1.50 4.14
C ILE A 452 -16.13 -2.88 4.09
N SER A 453 -15.19 -3.15 5.00
CA SER A 453 -14.54 -4.46 5.12
C SER A 453 -15.52 -5.58 5.49
N TYR A 454 -16.54 -5.33 6.31
CA TYR A 454 -17.56 -6.34 6.57
C TYR A 454 -18.45 -6.58 5.34
N ALA A 455 -18.82 -5.54 4.61
CA ALA A 455 -19.55 -5.66 3.36
C ALA A 455 -18.76 -6.44 2.29
N SER A 456 -17.45 -6.24 2.16
CA SER A 456 -16.62 -7.01 1.23
C SER A 456 -16.50 -8.48 1.63
N VAL A 457 -16.53 -8.80 2.93
CA VAL A 457 -16.64 -10.20 3.38
C VAL A 457 -18.00 -10.81 3.02
N LEU A 458 -19.09 -10.06 3.17
CA LEU A 458 -20.43 -10.52 2.77
C LEU A 458 -20.51 -10.78 1.26
N GLU A 459 -19.95 -9.88 0.44
CA GLU A 459 -19.81 -10.04 -1.00
C GLU A 459 -18.99 -11.29 -1.35
N ALA A 460 -17.81 -11.48 -0.74
CA ALA A 460 -16.97 -12.67 -0.95
C ALA A 460 -17.68 -13.99 -0.60
N ARG A 461 -18.70 -13.94 0.26
CA ARG A 461 -19.55 -15.07 0.65
C ARG A 461 -20.76 -15.27 -0.28
N GLY A 462 -20.91 -14.41 -1.29
CA GLY A 462 -22.03 -14.41 -2.23
C GLY A 462 -23.31 -13.86 -1.63
N LEU A 463 -23.22 -12.87 -0.73
CA LEU A 463 -24.36 -12.22 -0.07
C LEU A 463 -24.46 -10.73 -0.45
N PRO A 464 -24.62 -10.39 -1.75
CA PRO A 464 -24.55 -9.01 -2.21
C PRO A 464 -25.68 -8.12 -1.67
N HIS A 465 -26.88 -8.64 -1.38
CA HIS A 465 -27.93 -7.84 -0.74
C HIS A 465 -27.60 -7.48 0.71
N ALA A 466 -26.96 -8.40 1.44
CA ALA A 466 -26.47 -8.12 2.78
C ALA A 466 -25.33 -7.09 2.74
N ALA A 467 -24.41 -7.22 1.78
CA ALA A 467 -23.33 -6.27 1.56
C ALA A 467 -23.85 -4.86 1.24
N GLU A 468 -24.81 -4.74 0.31
CA GLU A 468 -25.46 -3.47 -0.04
C GLU A 468 -26.06 -2.76 1.18
N LYS A 469 -26.78 -3.50 2.03
CA LYS A 469 -27.37 -2.95 3.27
C LYS A 469 -26.30 -2.42 4.22
N GLU A 470 -25.19 -3.13 4.39
CA GLU A 470 -24.10 -2.67 5.25
C GLU A 470 -23.40 -1.45 4.65
N LEU A 471 -23.19 -1.40 3.33
CA LEU A 471 -22.63 -0.23 2.65
C LEU A 471 -23.53 0.99 2.77
N LYS A 472 -24.86 0.83 2.75
CA LYS A 472 -25.79 1.94 3.00
C LYS A 472 -25.64 2.52 4.40
N LEU A 473 -25.27 1.70 5.40
CA LEU A 473 -24.95 2.19 6.74
C LEU A 473 -23.60 2.93 6.77
N ALA A 474 -22.61 2.43 6.01
CA ALA A 474 -21.31 3.07 5.88
C ALA A 474 -21.40 4.43 5.17
N GLU A 475 -22.29 4.57 4.18
CA GLU A 475 -22.50 5.80 3.40
C GLU A 475 -22.91 7.00 4.26
N VAL A 476 -23.59 6.79 5.38
CA VAL A 476 -24.02 7.88 6.28
C VAL A 476 -22.84 8.60 6.96
N ILE A 477 -21.65 7.98 7.01
CA ILE A 477 -20.46 8.54 7.67
C ILE A 477 -19.71 9.50 6.74
N GLU A 478 -19.22 9.01 5.61
CA GLU A 478 -18.52 9.79 4.58
C GLU A 478 -18.95 9.31 3.18
N PRO A 479 -20.00 9.90 2.59
CA PRO A 479 -20.57 9.41 1.33
C PRO A 479 -19.60 9.44 0.14
N SER A 480 -18.64 10.38 0.12
CA SER A 480 -17.68 10.55 -0.97
C SER A 480 -16.43 9.68 -0.84
N ASN A 481 -16.37 8.80 0.16
CA ASN A 481 -15.20 7.95 0.39
C ASN A 481 -14.96 7.01 -0.81
N LEU A 482 -13.77 7.07 -1.42
CA LEU A 482 -13.42 6.26 -2.61
C LEU A 482 -13.50 4.75 -2.35
N GLU A 483 -13.16 4.28 -1.15
CA GLU A 483 -13.23 2.85 -0.81
C GLU A 483 -14.68 2.37 -0.74
N LEU A 484 -15.56 3.18 -0.12
CA LEU A 484 -16.99 2.91 -0.08
C LEU A 484 -17.57 2.80 -1.49
N GLU A 485 -17.31 3.80 -2.33
CA GLU A 485 -17.92 3.89 -3.65
C GLU A 485 -17.45 2.76 -4.58
N ARG A 486 -16.16 2.40 -4.50
CA ARG A 486 -15.65 1.21 -5.20
C ARG A 486 -16.34 -0.07 -4.74
N GLN A 487 -16.52 -0.25 -3.43
CA GLN A 487 -17.20 -1.43 -2.89
C GLN A 487 -18.69 -1.45 -3.27
N GLN A 488 -19.35 -0.29 -3.33
CA GLN A 488 -20.71 -0.16 -3.85
C GLN A 488 -20.78 -0.53 -5.34
N ALA A 489 -19.78 -0.15 -6.14
CA ALA A 489 -19.72 -0.52 -7.54
C ALA A 489 -19.54 -2.04 -7.75
N TYR A 490 -18.69 -2.70 -6.96
CA TYR A 490 -18.56 -4.17 -6.99
C TYR A 490 -19.88 -4.85 -6.63
N VAL A 491 -20.52 -4.43 -5.54
CA VAL A 491 -21.82 -4.98 -5.13
C VAL A 491 -22.91 -4.70 -6.18
N ALA A 492 -22.90 -3.54 -6.83
CA ALA A 492 -23.82 -3.23 -7.92
C ALA A 492 -23.59 -4.13 -9.15
N LEU A 493 -22.35 -4.52 -9.46
CA LEU A 493 -22.05 -5.50 -10.51
C LEU A 493 -22.62 -6.89 -10.16
N ASP A 494 -22.43 -7.33 -8.91
CA ASP A 494 -22.93 -8.63 -8.43
C ASP A 494 -24.46 -8.67 -8.34
N LEU A 495 -25.09 -7.55 -7.98
CA LEU A 495 -26.54 -7.34 -8.00
C LEU A 495 -27.08 -7.08 -9.40
N GLN A 496 -26.24 -6.99 -10.44
CA GLN A 496 -26.68 -6.73 -11.82
C GLN A 496 -27.38 -5.37 -12.00
N GLU A 497 -26.98 -4.38 -11.19
CA GLU A 497 -27.37 -2.97 -11.29
C GLU A 497 -26.42 -2.20 -12.20
N TRP A 498 -26.37 -2.61 -13.47
CA TRP A 498 -25.34 -2.18 -14.42
C TRP A 498 -25.18 -0.66 -14.55
N LYS A 499 -26.30 0.07 -14.58
CA LYS A 499 -26.27 1.53 -14.67
C LYS A 499 -25.62 2.17 -13.43
N GLN A 500 -25.96 1.68 -12.24
CA GLN A 500 -25.37 2.18 -10.99
C GLN A 500 -23.89 1.81 -10.91
N ALA A 501 -23.54 0.57 -11.28
CA ALA A 501 -22.15 0.14 -11.37
C ALA A 501 -21.33 1.04 -12.31
N ASP A 502 -21.89 1.39 -13.47
CA ASP A 502 -21.27 2.30 -14.43
C ASP A 502 -21.07 3.71 -13.85
N GLU A 503 -22.12 4.31 -13.26
CA GLU A 503 -22.07 5.65 -12.65
C GLU A 503 -21.03 5.74 -11.52
N LEU A 504 -21.04 4.78 -10.59
CA LEU A 504 -20.08 4.72 -9.48
C LEU A 504 -18.65 4.49 -10.00
N THR A 505 -18.48 3.60 -11.01
CA THR A 505 -17.15 3.32 -11.57
C THR A 505 -16.60 4.53 -12.33
N ASP A 506 -17.43 5.24 -13.10
CA ASP A 506 -17.01 6.45 -13.82
C ASP A 506 -16.59 7.57 -12.85
N ASP A 507 -17.30 7.73 -11.73
CA ASP A 507 -16.95 8.71 -10.71
C ASP A 507 -15.60 8.40 -10.04
N VAL A 508 -15.36 7.17 -9.59
CA VAL A 508 -14.08 6.80 -8.98
C VAL A 508 -12.92 6.85 -9.98
N ILE A 509 -13.15 6.54 -11.26
CA ILE A 509 -12.15 6.75 -12.33
C ILE A 509 -11.82 8.24 -12.46
N ALA A 510 -12.82 9.12 -12.45
CA ALA A 510 -12.60 10.56 -12.56
C ALA A 510 -11.79 11.12 -11.37
N ARG A 511 -12.03 10.63 -10.15
CA ARG A 511 -11.38 11.11 -8.93
C ARG A 511 -10.03 10.45 -8.64
N SER A 512 -9.85 9.18 -9.02
CA SER A 512 -8.67 8.36 -8.72
C SER A 512 -8.16 7.52 -9.91
N PRO A 513 -7.85 8.14 -11.07
CA PRO A 513 -7.53 7.42 -12.31
C PRO A 513 -6.25 6.57 -12.22
N ASP A 514 -5.32 6.93 -11.32
CA ASP A 514 -4.04 6.27 -11.15
C ASP A 514 -4.03 5.26 -9.98
N ASP A 515 -5.17 5.03 -9.32
CA ASP A 515 -5.27 4.08 -8.21
C ASP A 515 -5.54 2.65 -8.71
N GLU A 516 -4.74 1.69 -8.27
CA GLU A 516 -4.82 0.31 -8.75
C GLU A 516 -6.19 -0.33 -8.43
N ALA A 517 -6.76 -0.03 -7.26
CA ALA A 517 -8.08 -0.51 -6.88
C ALA A 517 -9.18 -0.02 -7.84
N THR A 518 -9.04 1.22 -8.33
CA THR A 518 -9.94 1.83 -9.31
C THR A 518 -9.75 1.22 -10.70
N LEU A 519 -8.48 1.04 -11.13
CA LEU A 519 -8.17 0.40 -12.41
C LEU A 519 -8.67 -1.05 -12.48
N ARG A 520 -8.62 -1.79 -11.36
CA ARG A 520 -9.15 -3.15 -11.26
C ARG A 520 -10.67 -3.19 -11.41
N LEU A 521 -11.39 -2.29 -10.73
CA LEU A 521 -12.84 -2.17 -10.87
C LEU A 521 -13.22 -1.82 -12.32
N ALA A 522 -12.54 -0.82 -12.90
CA ALA A 522 -12.73 -0.44 -14.30
C ALA A 522 -12.55 -1.63 -15.24
N ARG A 523 -11.49 -2.44 -15.02
CA ARG A 523 -11.24 -3.66 -15.80
C ARG A 523 -12.38 -4.66 -15.70
N ILE A 524 -12.93 -4.91 -14.51
CA ILE A 524 -14.02 -5.86 -14.31
C ILE A 524 -15.29 -5.39 -15.04
N ARG A 525 -15.61 -4.09 -14.95
CA ARG A 525 -16.70 -3.46 -15.72
C ARG A 525 -16.47 -3.56 -17.23
N ASP A 526 -15.26 -3.30 -17.71
CA ASP A 526 -14.94 -3.35 -19.15
C ASP A 526 -15.05 -4.78 -19.70
N VAL A 527 -14.65 -5.79 -18.91
CA VAL A 527 -14.87 -7.21 -19.23
C VAL A 527 -16.37 -7.55 -19.28
N HIS A 528 -17.19 -6.97 -18.40
CA HIS A 528 -18.64 -7.13 -18.48
C HIS A 528 -19.21 -6.61 -19.83
N LYS A 529 -18.63 -5.52 -20.38
CA LYS A 529 -19.06 -4.90 -21.63
C LYS A 529 -18.59 -5.61 -22.90
N MET A 530 -17.77 -6.65 -22.78
CA MET A 530 -17.28 -7.44 -23.94
C MET A 530 -18.35 -8.34 -24.55
N SER A 531 -18.12 -8.74 -25.81
CA SER A 531 -18.83 -9.85 -26.43
C SER A 531 -18.45 -11.15 -25.74
N GLU A 532 -19.31 -12.17 -25.80
CA GLU A 532 -19.08 -13.43 -25.06
C GLU A 532 -19.31 -14.65 -25.94
N VAL A 533 -18.35 -15.57 -25.99
CA VAL A 533 -18.53 -16.91 -26.56
C VAL A 533 -18.66 -17.91 -25.42
N ARG A 534 -19.75 -18.68 -25.42
CA ARG A 534 -19.99 -19.80 -24.51
C ARG A 534 -19.95 -21.09 -25.32
N ILE A 535 -19.09 -22.03 -24.94
CA ILE A 535 -18.98 -23.37 -25.53
C ILE A 535 -19.12 -24.39 -24.40
N SER A 536 -19.91 -25.44 -24.62
CA SER A 536 -19.92 -26.61 -23.77
C SER A 536 -20.15 -27.86 -24.61
N GLY A 537 -19.69 -29.01 -24.12
CA GLY A 537 -19.88 -30.25 -24.84
C GLY A 537 -19.38 -31.47 -24.09
N THR A 538 -19.71 -32.62 -24.65
CA THR A 538 -19.31 -33.93 -24.16
C THR A 538 -18.94 -34.82 -25.33
N GLN A 539 -17.91 -35.64 -25.14
CA GLN A 539 -17.47 -36.66 -26.08
C GLN A 539 -17.45 -38.01 -25.36
N GLY A 540 -18.32 -38.93 -25.76
CA GLY A 540 -18.24 -40.33 -25.36
C GLY A 540 -17.02 -41.01 -25.98
N ILE A 541 -16.25 -41.68 -25.13
CA ILE A 541 -15.07 -42.46 -25.49
C ILE A 541 -15.44 -43.94 -25.58
N SER A 542 -16.25 -44.41 -24.64
CA SER A 542 -16.76 -45.79 -24.61
C SER A 542 -18.07 -45.82 -23.84
N SER A 543 -19.12 -46.33 -24.46
CA SER A 543 -20.40 -46.61 -23.81
C SER A 543 -20.94 -47.96 -24.28
N ASP A 544 -21.48 -48.75 -23.35
CA ASP A 544 -22.36 -49.89 -23.62
C ASP A 544 -23.81 -49.61 -23.18
N SER A 545 -24.15 -48.32 -22.99
CA SER A 545 -25.45 -47.88 -22.49
C SER A 545 -26.50 -47.64 -23.58
N PRO A 546 -27.82 -47.87 -23.35
CA PRO A 546 -28.88 -47.55 -24.28
C PRO A 546 -29.28 -46.08 -24.21
N VAL A 547 -28.77 -45.33 -23.20
CA VAL A 547 -28.99 -43.89 -23.00
C VAL A 547 -28.04 -43.07 -23.86
N SER A 548 -26.74 -43.38 -23.79
CA SER A 548 -25.68 -42.75 -24.60
C SER A 548 -25.23 -43.68 -25.73
N GLY A 549 -25.33 -43.23 -26.98
CA GLY A 549 -24.84 -44.00 -28.13
C GLY A 549 -23.32 -44.21 -28.07
N LYS A 550 -22.79 -45.20 -28.80
CA LYS A 550 -21.34 -45.35 -28.95
C LYS A 550 -20.78 -44.11 -29.65
N ASN A 551 -19.65 -43.60 -29.15
CA ASN A 551 -18.97 -42.39 -29.64
C ASN A 551 -19.93 -41.19 -29.76
N ASP A 552 -20.83 -41.02 -28.78
CA ASP A 552 -21.69 -39.86 -28.76
C ASP A 552 -20.87 -38.58 -28.62
N PHE A 553 -21.34 -37.51 -29.26
CA PHE A 553 -20.71 -36.21 -29.20
C PHE A 553 -21.81 -35.17 -29.19
N ASN A 554 -21.76 -34.25 -28.23
CA ASN A 554 -22.56 -33.03 -28.26
C ASN A 554 -21.66 -31.81 -28.08
N ILE A 555 -22.05 -30.72 -28.74
CA ILE A 555 -21.46 -29.42 -28.58
C ILE A 555 -22.55 -28.37 -28.69
N ASN A 556 -22.53 -27.42 -27.77
CA ASN A 556 -23.37 -26.26 -27.69
C ASN A 556 -22.44 -25.05 -27.76
N THR A 557 -22.74 -24.13 -28.67
CA THR A 557 -21.97 -22.91 -28.84
C THR A 557 -22.94 -21.75 -28.96
N ALA A 558 -22.70 -20.67 -28.22
CA ALA A 558 -23.46 -19.44 -28.31
C ALA A 558 -22.50 -18.25 -28.32
N ILE A 559 -22.78 -17.27 -29.18
CA ILE A 559 -22.05 -16.02 -29.25
C ILE A 559 -23.03 -14.90 -28.92
N TYR A 560 -22.74 -14.16 -27.86
CA TYR A 560 -23.50 -13.03 -27.37
C TYR A 560 -22.83 -11.72 -27.79
N SER A 561 -23.66 -10.73 -28.14
CA SER A 561 -23.23 -9.35 -28.35
C SER A 561 -22.72 -8.72 -27.04
N PRO A 562 -22.03 -7.58 -27.12
CA PRO A 562 -21.93 -6.66 -25.99
C PRO A 562 -23.32 -6.32 -25.42
N PRO A 563 -23.42 -5.91 -24.15
CA PRO A 563 -24.65 -5.38 -23.59
C PRO A 563 -25.21 -4.20 -24.42
N ILE A 564 -26.52 -4.21 -24.66
CA ILE A 564 -27.29 -3.18 -25.36
C ILE A 564 -28.24 -2.57 -24.34
N ASN A 565 -28.13 -1.25 -24.12
CA ASN A 565 -28.89 -0.55 -23.08
C ASN A 565 -28.78 -1.27 -21.72
N ASP A 566 -27.54 -1.67 -21.41
CA ASP A 566 -27.04 -2.32 -20.20
C ASP A 566 -27.58 -3.74 -19.90
N ASN A 567 -28.87 -3.96 -20.14
CA ASN A 567 -29.56 -5.17 -19.69
C ASN A 567 -29.70 -6.25 -20.78
N TRP A 568 -29.56 -5.91 -22.06
CA TRP A 568 -29.88 -6.83 -23.16
C TRP A 568 -28.64 -7.35 -23.87
N ARG A 569 -28.65 -8.62 -24.26
CA ARG A 569 -27.66 -9.18 -25.21
C ARG A 569 -28.38 -9.97 -26.29
N LEU A 570 -28.00 -9.75 -27.54
CA LEU A 570 -28.45 -10.60 -28.64
C LEU A 570 -27.49 -11.77 -28.77
N PHE A 571 -27.99 -12.96 -29.12
CA PHE A 571 -27.12 -14.09 -29.36
C PHE A 571 -27.53 -14.92 -30.57
N THR A 572 -26.56 -15.63 -31.11
CA THR A 572 -26.79 -16.75 -32.03
C THR A 572 -26.08 -17.98 -31.49
N GLY A 573 -26.72 -19.14 -31.64
CA GLY A 573 -26.22 -20.41 -31.15
C GLY A 573 -26.22 -21.49 -32.22
N PHE A 574 -25.28 -22.42 -32.07
CA PHE A 574 -25.20 -23.65 -32.82
C PHE A 574 -25.09 -24.82 -31.85
N ASN A 575 -26.02 -25.77 -31.97
CA ASN A 575 -25.94 -27.03 -31.23
C ASN A 575 -25.81 -28.19 -32.23
N PHE A 576 -24.94 -29.13 -31.90
CA PHE A 576 -24.76 -30.34 -32.67
C PHE A 576 -24.69 -31.54 -31.74
N ALA A 577 -25.41 -32.60 -32.10
CA ALA A 577 -25.36 -33.88 -31.40
C ALA A 577 -25.30 -35.03 -32.39
N THR A 578 -24.48 -36.03 -32.12
CA THR A 578 -24.39 -37.27 -32.89
C THR A 578 -24.17 -38.47 -31.97
N GLY A 579 -24.63 -39.66 -32.36
CA GLY A 579 -24.37 -40.90 -31.62
C GLY A 579 -24.71 -42.14 -32.44
N GLU A 580 -24.00 -43.25 -32.20
CA GLU A 580 -24.27 -44.54 -32.84
C GLU A 580 -25.13 -45.44 -31.94
N PHE A 581 -26.32 -45.81 -32.41
CA PHE A 581 -27.25 -46.72 -31.74
C PHE A 581 -27.35 -48.04 -32.51
N GLU A 582 -27.95 -49.08 -31.92
CA GLU A 582 -28.13 -50.39 -32.58
C GLU A 582 -28.89 -50.27 -33.91
N GLU A 583 -29.84 -49.36 -33.99
CA GLU A 583 -30.63 -49.14 -35.20
C GLU A 583 -29.91 -48.22 -36.22
N GLY A 584 -28.82 -47.55 -35.83
CA GLY A 584 -28.00 -46.69 -36.70
C GLY A 584 -27.64 -45.33 -36.08
N LYS A 585 -26.99 -44.47 -36.88
CA LYS A 585 -26.49 -43.16 -36.44
C LYS A 585 -27.63 -42.14 -36.28
N GLY A 586 -27.72 -41.49 -35.12
CA GLY A 586 -28.58 -40.34 -34.87
C GLY A 586 -27.79 -39.04 -34.97
N ILE A 587 -28.40 -37.99 -35.56
CA ILE A 587 -27.79 -36.66 -35.72
C ILE A 587 -28.86 -35.59 -35.45
N SER A 588 -28.50 -34.55 -34.69
CA SER A 588 -29.27 -33.31 -34.52
C SER A 588 -28.37 -32.10 -34.80
N ARG A 589 -28.92 -31.10 -35.49
CA ARG A 589 -28.28 -29.82 -35.80
C ARG A 589 -29.27 -28.71 -35.55
N ASP A 590 -28.90 -27.79 -34.68
CA ASP A 590 -29.80 -26.75 -34.22
C ASP A 590 -29.09 -25.41 -34.43
N LEU A 591 -29.75 -24.48 -35.13
CA LEU A 591 -29.31 -23.09 -35.24
C LEU A 591 -30.32 -22.23 -34.50
N ALA A 592 -29.82 -21.40 -33.59
CA ALA A 592 -30.62 -20.59 -32.69
C ALA A 592 -30.26 -19.11 -32.81
N ALA A 593 -31.25 -18.26 -32.57
CA ALA A 593 -31.05 -16.84 -32.33
C ALA A 593 -32.01 -16.38 -31.24
N GLY A 594 -31.57 -15.43 -30.42
CA GLY A 594 -32.34 -15.02 -29.27
C GLY A 594 -31.84 -13.73 -28.62
N ALA A 595 -32.46 -13.42 -27.49
CA ALA A 595 -32.09 -12.30 -26.64
C ALA A 595 -32.05 -12.75 -25.18
N GLU A 596 -31.02 -12.31 -24.47
CA GLU A 596 -30.85 -12.41 -23.02
C GLU A 596 -31.17 -11.04 -22.42
N TRP A 597 -31.89 -11.02 -21.30
CA TRP A 597 -32.16 -9.85 -20.49
C TRP A 597 -31.73 -10.12 -19.05
N THR A 598 -30.89 -9.26 -18.50
CA THR A 598 -30.36 -9.37 -17.14
C THR A 598 -30.49 -8.02 -16.45
N SER A 599 -31.06 -8.02 -15.25
CA SER A 599 -31.25 -6.84 -14.40
C SER A 599 -31.23 -7.29 -12.94
N ARG A 600 -31.21 -6.34 -12.00
CA ARG A 600 -31.31 -6.64 -10.58
C ARG A 600 -32.32 -7.73 -10.25
N ASP A 601 -31.84 -8.82 -9.67
CA ASP A 601 -32.62 -9.97 -9.22
C ASP A 601 -33.35 -10.75 -10.31
N TYR A 602 -33.09 -10.48 -11.59
CA TYR A 602 -33.78 -11.12 -12.71
C TYR A 602 -32.86 -11.46 -13.87
N TRP A 603 -33.06 -12.65 -14.41
CA TRP A 603 -32.51 -13.04 -15.71
C TRP A 603 -33.60 -13.72 -16.53
N ALA A 604 -33.64 -13.42 -17.82
CA ALA A 604 -34.52 -14.06 -18.78
C ALA A 604 -33.81 -14.25 -20.11
N GLU A 605 -34.12 -15.33 -20.81
CA GLU A 605 -33.60 -15.62 -22.14
C GLU A 605 -34.73 -16.15 -23.01
N MET A 606 -34.85 -15.59 -24.22
CA MET A 606 -35.79 -16.05 -25.23
C MET A 606 -35.04 -16.47 -26.49
N GLU A 607 -35.37 -17.64 -27.01
CA GLU A 607 -34.73 -18.24 -28.17
C GLU A 607 -35.77 -18.74 -29.19
N VAL A 608 -35.46 -18.54 -30.48
CA VAL A 608 -36.07 -19.27 -31.59
C VAL A 608 -35.01 -20.12 -32.27
N SER A 609 -35.33 -21.38 -32.57
CA SER A 609 -34.36 -22.32 -33.16
C SER A 609 -34.92 -23.11 -34.33
N GLY A 610 -34.09 -23.29 -35.35
CA GLY A 610 -34.31 -24.23 -36.44
C GLY A 610 -33.61 -25.55 -36.13
N ARG A 611 -34.38 -26.60 -35.87
CA ARG A 611 -33.90 -27.92 -35.48
C ARG A 611 -33.98 -28.90 -36.64
N ASN A 612 -32.86 -29.47 -37.04
CA ASN A 612 -32.77 -30.49 -38.08
C ASN A 612 -32.34 -31.82 -37.46
N TYR A 613 -33.21 -32.82 -37.53
CA TYR A 613 -32.98 -34.15 -36.99
C TYR A 613 -33.78 -35.18 -37.81
N GLY A 614 -33.27 -36.40 -37.93
CA GLY A 614 -33.86 -37.41 -38.83
C GLY A 614 -33.93 -36.89 -40.27
N ASP A 615 -35.12 -36.94 -40.88
CA ASP A 615 -35.34 -36.53 -42.28
C ASP A 615 -35.97 -35.12 -42.44
N GLY A 616 -36.03 -34.31 -41.37
CA GLY A 616 -36.81 -33.06 -41.41
C GLY A 616 -36.24 -31.90 -40.60
N GLN A 617 -36.71 -30.70 -40.94
CA GLN A 617 -36.43 -29.45 -40.23
C GLN A 617 -37.71 -28.95 -39.55
N LYS A 618 -37.61 -28.56 -38.27
CA LYS A 618 -38.72 -28.01 -37.48
C LYS A 618 -38.29 -26.76 -36.73
N ILE A 619 -39.26 -25.92 -36.37
CA ILE A 619 -39.04 -24.70 -35.58
C ILE A 619 -39.36 -24.99 -34.12
N GLY A 620 -38.38 -24.74 -33.27
CA GLY A 620 -38.45 -24.79 -31.81
C GLY A 620 -38.34 -23.39 -31.21
N GLY A 621 -38.46 -23.34 -29.89
CA GLY A 621 -38.27 -22.12 -29.14
C GLY A 621 -38.17 -22.41 -27.65
N ARG A 622 -37.44 -21.56 -26.93
CA ARG A 622 -37.23 -21.67 -25.49
C ARG A 622 -37.46 -20.30 -24.85
N LEU A 623 -38.12 -20.31 -23.71
CA LEU A 623 -38.17 -19.20 -22.78
C LEU A 623 -37.65 -19.71 -21.44
N SER A 624 -36.63 -19.05 -20.88
CA SER A 624 -36.12 -19.37 -19.56
C SER A 624 -35.92 -18.13 -18.72
N GLY A 625 -35.98 -18.27 -17.41
CA GLY A 625 -35.70 -17.17 -16.50
C GLY A 625 -35.58 -17.60 -15.05
N TRP A 626 -35.05 -16.70 -14.23
CA TRP A 626 -35.03 -16.85 -12.77
C TRP A 626 -35.22 -15.50 -12.08
N HIS A 627 -35.63 -15.56 -10.81
CA HIS A 627 -35.75 -14.43 -9.91
C HIS A 627 -35.11 -14.73 -8.54
N ASP A 628 -34.33 -13.79 -8.03
CA ASP A 628 -33.82 -13.79 -6.65
C ASP A 628 -34.74 -13.01 -5.72
N PHE A 629 -35.24 -13.66 -4.66
CA PHE A 629 -36.03 -12.98 -3.63
C PHE A 629 -35.15 -12.30 -2.57
N ASN A 630 -33.91 -12.78 -2.44
CA ASN A 630 -32.84 -12.34 -1.55
C ASN A 630 -31.60 -13.21 -1.84
N ASP A 631 -30.51 -12.98 -1.11
CA ASP A 631 -29.28 -13.78 -1.20
C ASP A 631 -29.50 -15.29 -0.99
N ASN A 632 -30.59 -15.69 -0.33
CA ASN A 632 -30.82 -17.09 0.04
C ASN A 632 -31.74 -17.86 -0.90
N TRP A 633 -32.61 -17.21 -1.66
CA TRP A 633 -33.68 -17.91 -2.40
C TRP A 633 -33.77 -17.44 -3.84
N ARG A 634 -33.54 -18.38 -4.76
CA ARG A 634 -33.77 -18.20 -6.21
C ARG A 634 -34.83 -19.17 -6.70
N VAL A 635 -35.75 -18.69 -7.53
CA VAL A 635 -36.72 -19.53 -8.24
C VAL A 635 -36.57 -19.29 -9.73
N GLY A 636 -36.52 -20.35 -10.51
CA GLY A 636 -36.41 -20.24 -11.96
C GLY A 636 -37.05 -21.42 -12.69
N GLY A 637 -36.99 -21.37 -14.01
CA GLY A 637 -37.52 -22.41 -14.85
C GLY A 637 -37.41 -22.10 -16.34
N SER A 638 -37.90 -23.02 -17.15
CA SER A 638 -37.98 -22.85 -18.59
C SER A 638 -39.20 -23.52 -19.21
N ALA A 639 -39.57 -23.07 -20.40
CA ALA A 639 -40.57 -23.71 -21.26
C ALA A 639 -40.02 -23.80 -22.68
N GLU A 640 -40.16 -24.98 -23.29
CA GLU A 640 -39.54 -25.34 -24.55
C GLU A 640 -40.51 -26.05 -25.50
N ARG A 641 -40.52 -25.58 -26.75
CA ARG A 641 -41.02 -26.32 -27.90
C ARG A 641 -39.84 -26.97 -28.62
N LEU A 642 -39.92 -28.28 -28.87
CA LEU A 642 -38.80 -29.12 -29.33
C LEU A 642 -37.64 -29.14 -28.32
N SER A 643 -37.93 -29.62 -27.11
CA SER A 643 -37.04 -29.60 -25.96
C SER A 643 -35.64 -30.10 -26.28
N ARG A 644 -34.62 -29.32 -25.89
CA ARG A 644 -33.19 -29.65 -26.03
C ARG A 644 -32.84 -30.97 -25.34
N ASN A 645 -33.56 -31.31 -24.27
CA ASN A 645 -33.38 -32.54 -23.49
C ASN A 645 -34.06 -33.77 -24.11
N THR A 646 -34.68 -33.64 -25.30
CA THR A 646 -35.22 -34.81 -26.01
C THR A 646 -34.08 -35.79 -26.33
N PRO A 647 -34.15 -37.08 -25.93
CA PRO A 647 -33.11 -38.06 -26.22
C PRO A 647 -32.81 -38.16 -27.71
N LEU A 648 -31.52 -38.21 -28.08
CA LEU A 648 -31.10 -38.27 -29.48
C LEU A 648 -31.65 -39.51 -30.21
N ARG A 649 -31.76 -40.64 -29.49
CA ARG A 649 -32.38 -41.89 -30.02
C ARG A 649 -33.87 -41.72 -30.31
N ALA A 650 -34.58 -40.90 -29.52
CA ALA A 650 -35.99 -40.55 -29.77
C ALA A 650 -36.12 -39.67 -31.02
N LEU A 651 -35.28 -38.62 -31.13
CA LEU A 651 -35.25 -37.73 -32.31
C LEU A 651 -34.99 -38.48 -33.60
N ARG A 652 -34.02 -39.42 -33.59
CA ARG A 652 -33.75 -40.32 -34.73
C ARG A 652 -35.00 -41.09 -35.17
N SER A 653 -35.82 -41.51 -34.21
CA SER A 653 -37.06 -42.25 -34.45
C SER A 653 -38.26 -41.35 -34.78
N GLY A 654 -38.02 -40.05 -35.06
CA GLY A 654 -39.05 -39.07 -35.38
C GLY A 654 -39.83 -38.55 -34.16
N VAL A 655 -39.48 -38.98 -32.95
CA VAL A 655 -40.15 -38.59 -31.70
C VAL A 655 -39.47 -37.35 -31.12
N TYR A 656 -40.26 -36.31 -30.83
CA TYR A 656 -39.79 -35.07 -30.22
C TYR A 656 -40.59 -34.75 -28.96
N ALA A 657 -40.01 -34.00 -28.01
CA ALA A 657 -40.71 -33.56 -26.82
C ALA A 657 -40.93 -32.04 -26.80
N ASN A 658 -42.03 -31.60 -26.18
CA ASN A 658 -42.19 -30.24 -25.67
C ASN A 658 -42.25 -30.33 -24.15
N GLY A 659 -41.72 -29.36 -23.43
CA GLY A 659 -41.68 -29.48 -21.97
C GLY A 659 -41.26 -28.21 -21.29
N GLY A 660 -41.05 -28.30 -19.99
CA GLY A 660 -40.53 -27.21 -19.18
C GLY A 660 -39.98 -27.73 -17.86
N ASP A 661 -39.21 -26.88 -17.21
CA ASP A 661 -38.64 -27.15 -15.89
C ASP A 661 -38.89 -25.99 -14.94
N MET A 662 -38.85 -26.29 -13.65
CA MET A 662 -38.85 -25.34 -12.56
C MET A 662 -37.84 -25.78 -11.50
N PHE A 663 -37.17 -24.82 -10.89
CA PHE A 663 -36.26 -25.09 -9.78
C PHE A 663 -36.39 -24.04 -8.69
N VAL A 664 -36.06 -24.45 -7.47
CA VAL A 664 -35.88 -23.60 -6.30
C VAL A 664 -34.49 -23.87 -5.75
N ARG A 665 -33.64 -22.85 -5.71
CA ARG A 665 -32.31 -22.90 -5.11
C ARG A 665 -32.34 -22.15 -3.78
N TRP A 666 -31.88 -22.84 -2.74
CA TRP A 666 -31.53 -22.24 -1.46
C TRP A 666 -30.01 -22.14 -1.34
N TYR A 667 -29.51 -20.92 -1.13
CA TYR A 667 -28.10 -20.62 -0.93
C TYR A 667 -27.93 -20.07 0.49
N GLN A 668 -26.98 -20.59 1.27
CA GLN A 668 -26.67 -20.00 2.57
C GLN A 668 -25.44 -19.09 2.47
N ASN A 669 -24.41 -19.58 1.80
CA ASN A 669 -23.10 -18.97 1.57
C ASN A 669 -22.28 -19.90 0.66
N GLU A 670 -21.02 -19.58 0.41
CA GLU A 670 -20.13 -20.29 -0.52
C GLU A 670 -19.94 -21.77 -0.17
N ARG A 671 -20.24 -22.16 1.07
CA ARG A 671 -20.08 -23.51 1.61
C ARG A 671 -21.32 -24.37 1.46
N ARG A 672 -22.50 -23.77 1.27
CA ARG A 672 -23.76 -24.50 1.38
C ARG A 672 -24.83 -24.00 0.44
N GLU A 673 -25.25 -24.89 -0.45
CA GLU A 673 -26.39 -24.66 -1.35
C GLU A 673 -27.12 -25.95 -1.68
N TYR A 674 -28.42 -25.84 -1.93
CA TYR A 674 -29.28 -26.93 -2.36
C TYR A 674 -30.24 -26.46 -3.44
N GLN A 675 -30.50 -27.29 -4.43
CA GLN A 675 -31.44 -27.01 -5.49
C GLN A 675 -32.43 -28.15 -5.66
N LEU A 676 -33.71 -27.84 -5.50
CA LEU A 676 -34.82 -28.72 -5.88
C LEU A 676 -35.23 -28.39 -7.31
N SER A 677 -35.40 -29.40 -8.14
CA SER A 677 -35.77 -29.28 -9.55
C SER A 677 -36.92 -30.22 -9.90
N PHE A 678 -37.76 -29.77 -10.82
CA PHE A 678 -38.90 -30.50 -11.37
C PHE A 678 -38.98 -30.21 -12.87
N ALA A 679 -39.20 -31.23 -13.70
CA ALA A 679 -39.40 -31.06 -15.13
C ALA A 679 -40.55 -31.93 -15.62
N ALA A 680 -41.28 -31.43 -16.62
CA ALA A 680 -42.36 -32.15 -17.27
C ALA A 680 -42.23 -32.03 -18.79
N SER A 681 -42.36 -33.16 -19.49
CA SER A 681 -42.22 -33.23 -20.95
C SER A 681 -43.28 -34.11 -21.58
N HIS A 682 -43.92 -33.62 -22.64
CA HIS A 682 -44.86 -34.35 -23.49
C HIS A 682 -44.19 -34.71 -24.82
N PHE A 683 -44.05 -36.00 -25.08
CA PHE A 683 -43.46 -36.55 -26.29
C PHE A 683 -44.53 -36.73 -27.38
N SER A 684 -44.12 -36.56 -28.63
CA SER A 684 -45.01 -36.63 -29.80
C SER A 684 -45.59 -38.03 -30.05
N ASP A 685 -45.07 -39.06 -29.38
CA ASP A 685 -45.58 -40.42 -29.42
C ASP A 685 -46.57 -40.71 -28.27
N GLY A 686 -46.93 -39.71 -27.48
CA GLY A 686 -47.89 -39.78 -26.38
C GLY A 686 -47.30 -40.11 -25.00
N ASN A 687 -45.97 -40.20 -24.86
CA ASN A 687 -45.34 -40.36 -23.55
C ASN A 687 -45.32 -39.02 -22.79
N ASP A 688 -45.80 -39.03 -21.55
CA ASP A 688 -45.63 -37.93 -20.60
C ASP A 688 -44.56 -38.34 -19.60
N ARG A 689 -43.52 -37.51 -19.47
CA ARG A 689 -42.41 -37.70 -18.56
C ARG A 689 -42.45 -36.62 -17.48
N ILE A 690 -42.33 -37.03 -16.23
CA ILE A 690 -42.09 -36.15 -15.09
C ILE A 690 -40.77 -36.54 -14.46
N GLU A 691 -39.92 -35.56 -14.20
CA GLU A 691 -38.61 -35.71 -13.56
C GLU A 691 -38.52 -34.80 -12.35
N TYR A 692 -37.84 -35.25 -11.31
CA TYR A 692 -37.57 -34.46 -10.11
C TYR A 692 -36.17 -34.77 -9.59
N GLY A 693 -35.55 -33.79 -8.94
CA GLY A 693 -34.23 -33.98 -8.36
C GLY A 693 -33.88 -32.97 -7.28
N LEU A 694 -33.05 -33.42 -6.34
CA LEU A 694 -32.39 -32.60 -5.34
C LEU A 694 -30.88 -32.73 -5.55
N SER A 695 -30.22 -31.61 -5.80
CA SER A 695 -28.76 -31.51 -5.79
C SER A 695 -28.31 -30.53 -4.70
N GLY A 696 -27.04 -30.59 -4.32
CA GLY A 696 -26.49 -29.60 -3.41
C GLY A 696 -24.99 -29.72 -3.22
N LYS A 697 -24.48 -28.88 -2.34
CA LYS A 697 -23.08 -28.77 -1.94
C LYS A 697 -23.00 -28.44 -0.46
N GLU A 698 -22.16 -29.16 0.26
CA GLU A 698 -21.81 -28.88 1.66
C GLU A 698 -20.29 -28.95 1.83
N ARG A 699 -19.63 -27.83 2.14
CA ARG A 699 -18.18 -27.77 2.27
C ARG A 699 -17.69 -28.40 3.56
N MET A 700 -17.05 -29.55 3.42
CA MET A 700 -16.53 -30.34 4.54
C MET A 700 -15.15 -29.85 5.01
N TRP A 701 -14.29 -29.44 4.08
CA TRP A 701 -12.92 -29.03 4.39
C TRP A 701 -12.45 -27.89 3.49
N THR A 702 -11.58 -27.04 4.02
CA THR A 702 -11.03 -25.89 3.30
C THR A 702 -9.63 -25.59 3.77
N THR A 703 -8.74 -25.31 2.82
CA THR A 703 -7.44 -24.70 3.01
C THR A 703 -7.25 -23.63 1.92
N PRO A 704 -6.19 -22.79 1.98
CA PRO A 704 -5.96 -21.76 0.97
C PRO A 704 -5.86 -22.24 -0.48
N ARG A 705 -5.57 -23.53 -0.69
CA ARG A 705 -5.40 -24.14 -2.01
C ARG A 705 -6.29 -25.37 -2.25
N PHE A 706 -7.11 -25.78 -1.29
CA PHE A 706 -7.89 -27.01 -1.39
C PHE A 706 -9.29 -26.87 -0.80
N THR A 707 -10.29 -27.40 -1.49
CA THR A 707 -11.64 -27.58 -0.96
C THR A 707 -12.12 -29.01 -1.15
N LEU A 708 -12.90 -29.49 -0.18
CA LEU A 708 -13.60 -30.77 -0.25
C LEU A 708 -15.07 -30.53 0.07
N ASP A 709 -15.93 -30.81 -0.89
CA ASP A 709 -17.36 -30.58 -0.82
C ASP A 709 -18.11 -31.92 -0.91
N PHE A 710 -19.10 -32.12 -0.05
CA PHE A 710 -20.08 -33.19 -0.16
C PHE A 710 -21.17 -32.78 -1.14
N THR A 711 -21.45 -33.64 -2.11
CA THR A 711 -22.41 -33.37 -3.19
C THR A 711 -23.53 -34.41 -3.17
N PRO A 712 -24.65 -34.17 -2.47
CA PRO A 712 -25.80 -35.06 -2.50
C PRO A 712 -26.51 -34.94 -3.86
N GLY A 713 -26.79 -36.08 -4.49
CA GLY A 713 -27.67 -36.16 -5.66
C GLY A 713 -28.82 -37.13 -5.39
N ILE A 714 -30.05 -36.65 -5.53
CA ILE A 714 -31.26 -37.49 -5.50
C ILE A 714 -32.03 -37.15 -6.77
N GLY A 715 -32.53 -38.14 -7.48
CA GLY A 715 -33.31 -37.91 -8.69
C GLY A 715 -34.24 -39.06 -8.99
N GLY A 716 -35.30 -38.79 -9.73
CA GLY A 716 -36.22 -39.82 -10.22
C GLY A 716 -37.09 -39.30 -11.34
N SER A 717 -37.68 -40.23 -12.06
CA SER A 717 -38.55 -39.96 -13.19
C SER A 717 -39.73 -40.93 -13.23
N THR A 718 -40.81 -40.50 -13.87
CA THR A 718 -41.97 -41.33 -14.17
C THR A 718 -42.41 -41.09 -15.60
N ASN A 719 -42.83 -42.15 -16.27
CA ASN A 719 -43.21 -42.12 -17.68
C ASN A 719 -44.55 -42.86 -17.88
N THR A 720 -45.44 -42.31 -18.71
CA THR A 720 -46.77 -42.90 -18.96
C THR A 720 -46.77 -44.02 -19.99
N LYS A 721 -45.70 -44.15 -20.80
CA LYS A 721 -45.61 -45.12 -21.88
C LYS A 721 -44.44 -46.08 -21.70
N GLU A 722 -44.65 -47.33 -22.06
CA GLU A 722 -43.64 -48.40 -22.06
C GLU A 722 -43.39 -48.85 -23.52
N ASN A 723 -42.27 -49.51 -23.80
CA ASN A 723 -41.90 -50.01 -25.14
C ASN A 723 -41.76 -48.91 -26.22
N VAL A 724 -40.99 -47.87 -25.91
CA VAL A 724 -40.63 -46.79 -26.85
C VAL A 724 -39.18 -46.95 -27.34
N PRO A 725 -38.77 -46.36 -28.47
CA PRO A 725 -37.44 -46.59 -29.07
C PRO A 725 -36.28 -45.85 -28.36
N TYR A 726 -36.46 -45.46 -27.11
CA TYR A 726 -35.49 -44.73 -26.30
C TYR A 726 -35.62 -45.14 -24.83
N TYR A 727 -34.61 -44.85 -24.01
CA TYR A 727 -34.64 -45.19 -22.59
C TYR A 727 -35.79 -44.44 -21.88
N ASN A 728 -36.74 -45.21 -21.33
CA ASN A 728 -38.00 -44.70 -20.80
C ASN A 728 -38.58 -45.63 -19.72
N PRO A 729 -37.93 -45.72 -18.54
CA PRO A 729 -38.41 -46.55 -17.45
C PRO A 729 -39.76 -46.03 -16.97
N LYS A 730 -40.69 -46.92 -16.58
CA LYS A 730 -42.00 -46.53 -16.06
C LYS A 730 -41.89 -45.61 -14.85
N SER A 731 -40.98 -45.95 -13.94
CA SER A 731 -40.59 -45.15 -12.79
C SER A 731 -39.17 -45.52 -12.40
N ASP A 732 -38.34 -44.52 -12.09
CA ASP A 732 -37.00 -44.72 -11.55
C ASP A 732 -36.71 -43.77 -10.38
N PHE A 733 -35.71 -44.15 -9.59
CA PHE A 733 -35.22 -43.38 -8.46
C PHE A 733 -33.74 -43.65 -8.24
N SER A 734 -33.00 -42.62 -7.88
CA SER A 734 -31.56 -42.67 -7.67
C SER A 734 -31.15 -41.81 -6.48
N VAL A 735 -30.15 -42.31 -5.74
CA VAL A 735 -29.50 -41.58 -4.65
C VAL A 735 -28.00 -41.78 -4.80
N VAL A 736 -27.28 -40.69 -5.07
CA VAL A 736 -25.84 -40.67 -5.33
C VAL A 736 -25.19 -39.62 -4.42
N PRO A 737 -24.77 -40.00 -3.20
CA PRO A 737 -23.86 -39.18 -2.42
C PRO A 737 -22.48 -39.15 -3.08
N GLY A 738 -21.89 -37.97 -3.19
CA GLY A 738 -20.56 -37.77 -3.77
C GLY A 738 -19.68 -36.84 -2.96
N LEU A 739 -18.41 -36.84 -3.32
CA LEU A 739 -17.38 -35.91 -2.86
C LEU A 739 -16.75 -35.25 -4.09
N SER A 740 -16.61 -33.93 -4.04
CA SER A 740 -15.86 -33.15 -5.00
C SER A 740 -14.66 -32.50 -4.31
N ALA A 741 -13.49 -32.67 -4.89
CA ALA A 741 -12.24 -32.10 -4.39
C ALA A 741 -11.67 -31.15 -5.44
N GLU A 742 -11.34 -29.93 -5.04
CA GLU A 742 -10.71 -28.93 -5.92
C GLU A 742 -9.38 -28.47 -5.31
N GLN A 743 -8.32 -28.50 -6.12
CA GLN A 743 -6.98 -28.07 -5.72
C GLN A 743 -6.47 -26.99 -6.68
N VAL A 744 -6.04 -25.85 -6.14
CA VAL A 744 -5.31 -24.82 -6.87
C VAL A 744 -3.89 -25.33 -7.15
N LEU A 745 -3.52 -25.36 -8.43
CA LEU A 745 -2.19 -25.73 -8.92
C LEU A 745 -1.30 -24.51 -9.12
N TYR A 746 -1.89 -23.41 -9.55
CA TYR A 746 -1.21 -22.14 -9.78
C TYR A 746 -2.21 -20.98 -9.64
N ARG A 747 -1.78 -19.89 -9.02
CA ARG A 747 -2.53 -18.64 -8.96
C ARG A 747 -1.56 -17.47 -9.00
N HIS A 748 -1.88 -16.49 -9.83
CA HIS A 748 -1.19 -15.20 -9.88
C HIS A 748 -2.19 -14.15 -10.37
N TYR A 749 -2.59 -13.25 -9.46
CA TYR A 749 -3.67 -12.27 -9.67
C TYR A 749 -4.92 -12.91 -10.30
N ASP A 750 -5.30 -12.47 -11.51
CA ASP A 750 -6.51 -12.86 -12.23
C ASP A 750 -6.34 -14.18 -13.03
N THR A 751 -5.25 -14.91 -12.80
CA THR A 751 -4.98 -16.23 -13.41
C THR A 751 -5.00 -17.31 -12.35
N VAL A 752 -5.86 -18.32 -12.54
CA VAL A 752 -6.01 -19.46 -11.62
C VAL A 752 -6.14 -20.75 -12.41
N TRP A 753 -5.30 -21.73 -12.11
CA TRP A 753 -5.38 -23.08 -12.66
C TRP A 753 -5.68 -24.08 -11.54
N THR A 754 -6.76 -24.85 -11.70
CA THR A 754 -7.19 -25.85 -10.73
C THR A 754 -7.26 -27.25 -11.34
N GLN A 755 -7.10 -28.25 -10.49
CA GLN A 755 -7.51 -29.63 -10.79
C GLN A 755 -8.69 -30.03 -9.92
N GLN A 756 -9.57 -30.84 -10.48
CA GLN A 756 -10.84 -31.23 -9.88
C GLN A 756 -10.97 -32.75 -9.88
N GLY A 757 -11.41 -33.31 -8.77
CA GLY A 757 -11.75 -34.70 -8.60
C GLY A 757 -13.21 -34.85 -8.17
N LEU A 758 -13.89 -35.87 -8.67
CA LEU A 758 -15.24 -36.24 -8.29
C LEU A 758 -15.29 -37.73 -8.00
N ALA A 759 -15.95 -38.14 -6.92
CA ALA A 759 -16.24 -39.53 -6.65
C ALA A 759 -17.61 -39.69 -5.98
N GLY A 760 -18.42 -40.63 -6.45
CA GLY A 760 -19.74 -40.89 -5.90
C GLY A 760 -20.12 -42.36 -5.97
N VAL A 761 -20.82 -42.84 -4.95
CA VAL A 761 -21.34 -44.22 -4.89
C VAL A 761 -22.75 -44.17 -4.37
N GLY A 762 -23.68 -44.75 -5.15
CA GLY A 762 -25.11 -44.61 -4.91
C GLY A 762 -25.91 -45.85 -5.28
N GLY A 763 -27.23 -45.71 -5.18
CA GLY A 763 -28.21 -46.72 -5.58
C GLY A 763 -29.14 -46.23 -6.68
N TYR A 764 -29.61 -47.17 -7.49
CA TYR A 764 -30.61 -46.98 -8.53
C TYR A 764 -31.72 -48.03 -8.37
N TRP A 765 -32.97 -47.59 -8.46
CA TRP A 765 -34.16 -48.42 -8.38
C TRP A 765 -35.03 -48.11 -9.58
N GLN A 766 -35.25 -49.09 -10.44
CA GLN A 766 -36.14 -48.99 -11.60
C GLN A 766 -37.31 -49.94 -11.41
N GLN A 767 -38.52 -49.45 -11.68
CA GLN A 767 -39.71 -50.29 -11.58
C GLN A 767 -39.66 -51.44 -12.58
N GLY A 768 -39.80 -52.67 -12.08
CA GLY A 768 -39.73 -53.89 -12.88
C GLY A 768 -38.34 -54.54 -12.92
N GLU A 769 -37.32 -53.88 -12.36
CA GLU A 769 -35.92 -54.34 -12.36
C GLU A 769 -35.36 -54.45 -10.94
N ASP A 770 -34.26 -55.18 -10.80
CA ASP A 770 -33.52 -55.26 -9.54
C ASP A 770 -32.78 -53.95 -9.24
N ALA A 771 -32.72 -53.59 -7.95
CA ALA A 771 -31.93 -52.44 -7.50
C ALA A 771 -30.43 -52.67 -7.79
N GLY A 772 -29.73 -51.62 -8.20
CA GLY A 772 -28.31 -51.72 -8.50
C GLY A 772 -27.48 -50.51 -8.10
N ALA A 773 -26.16 -50.70 -8.04
CA ALA A 773 -25.22 -49.70 -7.59
C ALA A 773 -24.79 -48.74 -8.71
N ILE A 774 -24.79 -47.45 -8.39
CA ILE A 774 -24.18 -46.37 -9.18
C ILE A 774 -22.77 -46.12 -8.65
N VAL A 775 -21.79 -46.03 -9.54
CA VAL A 775 -20.44 -45.55 -9.21
C VAL A 775 -20.05 -44.50 -10.23
N GLN A 776 -19.51 -43.37 -9.77
CA GLN A 776 -19.01 -42.29 -10.61
C GLN A 776 -17.64 -41.83 -10.11
N VAL A 777 -16.71 -41.62 -11.05
CA VAL A 777 -15.40 -41.03 -10.79
C VAL A 777 -15.10 -40.02 -11.90
N GLY A 778 -14.61 -38.84 -11.54
CA GLY A 778 -14.22 -37.81 -12.48
C GLY A 778 -12.87 -37.19 -12.11
N TYR A 779 -12.09 -36.82 -13.12
CA TYR A 779 -10.89 -36.00 -12.97
C TYR A 779 -10.82 -34.96 -14.08
N GLY A 780 -10.56 -33.72 -13.73
CA GLY A 780 -10.51 -32.62 -14.67
C GLY A 780 -9.61 -31.48 -14.23
N GLN A 781 -9.49 -30.48 -15.11
CA GLN A 781 -8.75 -29.25 -14.85
C GLN A 781 -9.53 -28.06 -15.38
N ARG A 782 -9.36 -26.90 -14.73
CA ARG A 782 -10.00 -25.64 -15.11
C ARG A 782 -8.99 -24.49 -15.06
N LEU A 783 -9.02 -23.63 -16.06
CA LEU A 783 -8.16 -22.44 -16.18
C LEU A 783 -9.04 -21.18 -16.27
N LYS A 784 -8.81 -20.27 -15.34
CA LYS A 784 -9.25 -18.87 -15.41
C LYS A 784 -8.07 -18.00 -15.77
N TRP A 785 -8.22 -17.10 -16.74
CA TRP A 785 -7.14 -16.26 -17.22
C TRP A 785 -7.60 -14.84 -17.54
N ASN A 786 -6.96 -13.86 -16.89
CA ASN A 786 -7.13 -12.41 -17.11
C ASN A 786 -8.58 -11.90 -17.06
N ASN A 787 -9.44 -12.57 -16.29
CA ASN A 787 -10.89 -12.34 -16.18
C ASN A 787 -11.69 -12.54 -17.48
N VAL A 788 -11.05 -12.92 -18.59
CA VAL A 788 -11.69 -13.02 -19.92
C VAL A 788 -11.86 -14.45 -20.40
N VAL A 789 -11.07 -15.39 -19.89
CA VAL A 789 -11.18 -16.81 -20.25
C VAL A 789 -11.47 -17.62 -18.99
N ASP A 790 -12.48 -18.48 -19.07
CA ASP A 790 -12.77 -19.50 -18.08
C ASP A 790 -13.16 -20.80 -18.78
N GLY A 791 -12.34 -21.84 -18.66
CA GLY A 791 -12.61 -23.10 -19.37
C GLY A 791 -12.03 -24.30 -18.65
N GLY A 792 -12.68 -25.45 -18.84
CA GLY A 792 -12.32 -26.69 -18.18
C GLY A 792 -12.59 -27.92 -19.02
N VAL A 793 -11.94 -29.02 -18.63
CA VAL A 793 -12.10 -30.34 -19.23
C VAL A 793 -12.11 -31.38 -18.09
N MET A 794 -13.06 -32.31 -18.14
CA MET A 794 -13.20 -33.38 -17.15
C MET A 794 -13.45 -34.73 -17.82
N LEU A 795 -12.61 -35.72 -17.51
CA LEU A 795 -12.85 -37.12 -17.84
C LEU A 795 -13.75 -37.72 -16.78
N ILE A 796 -14.87 -38.29 -17.19
CA ILE A 796 -15.87 -38.90 -16.31
C ILE A 796 -16.00 -40.38 -16.67
N TRP A 797 -15.88 -41.23 -15.66
CA TRP A 797 -16.20 -42.63 -15.70
C TRP A 797 -17.41 -42.88 -14.80
N ASP A 798 -18.48 -43.44 -15.35
CA ASP A 798 -19.65 -43.80 -14.59
C ASP A 798 -20.13 -45.22 -14.92
N LYS A 799 -20.70 -45.88 -13.91
CA LYS A 799 -21.22 -47.24 -14.01
C LYS A 799 -22.52 -47.37 -13.24
N ARG A 800 -23.62 -47.61 -13.94
CA ARG A 800 -24.99 -47.66 -13.38
C ARG A 800 -25.85 -48.68 -14.12
N PRO A 801 -26.90 -49.22 -13.48
CA PRO A 801 -27.82 -50.14 -14.14
C PRO A 801 -28.86 -49.38 -14.98
N TYR A 802 -29.10 -49.85 -16.21
CA TYR A 802 -30.23 -49.45 -17.05
C TYR A 802 -30.92 -50.74 -17.52
N ASP A 803 -32.26 -50.80 -17.42
CA ASP A 803 -33.05 -51.99 -17.79
C ASP A 803 -32.47 -53.29 -17.17
N GLY A 804 -32.11 -53.21 -15.89
CA GLY A 804 -31.54 -54.31 -15.10
C GLY A 804 -30.07 -54.66 -15.40
N LYS A 805 -29.45 -54.05 -16.44
CA LYS A 805 -28.08 -54.35 -16.85
C LYS A 805 -27.10 -53.28 -16.41
N ARG A 806 -25.99 -53.67 -15.78
CA ARG A 806 -24.92 -52.73 -15.41
C ARG A 806 -24.13 -52.31 -16.64
N GLU A 807 -24.12 -51.02 -16.90
CA GLU A 807 -23.48 -50.41 -18.04
C GLU A 807 -22.46 -49.38 -17.58
N ARG A 808 -21.44 -49.19 -18.41
CA ARG A 808 -20.27 -48.35 -18.19
C ARG A 808 -20.20 -47.31 -19.29
N ASN A 809 -20.05 -46.07 -18.87
CA ASN A 809 -19.83 -44.93 -19.75
C ASN A 809 -18.53 -44.20 -19.37
N ILE A 810 -17.76 -43.85 -20.38
CA ILE A 810 -16.54 -43.03 -20.28
C ILE A 810 -16.72 -41.86 -21.22
N SER A 811 -16.69 -40.65 -20.68
CA SER A 811 -16.92 -39.43 -21.44
C SER A 811 -15.95 -38.32 -21.03
N LEU A 812 -15.67 -37.42 -21.96
CA LEU A 812 -14.93 -36.19 -21.73
C LEU A 812 -15.92 -35.03 -21.80
N ALA A 813 -16.15 -34.33 -20.70
CA ALA A 813 -16.90 -33.09 -20.65
C ALA A 813 -15.95 -31.90 -20.77
N PHE A 814 -16.37 -30.85 -21.47
CA PHE A 814 -15.60 -29.61 -21.58
C PHE A 814 -16.52 -28.38 -21.65
N ASP A 815 -16.02 -27.26 -21.15
CA ASP A 815 -16.66 -25.95 -21.24
C ASP A 815 -15.62 -24.85 -21.44
N LEU A 816 -16.02 -23.78 -22.11
CA LEU A 816 -15.20 -22.60 -22.34
C LEU A 816 -16.08 -21.36 -22.46
N ASN A 817 -15.78 -20.35 -21.66
CA ASN A 817 -16.31 -19.01 -21.74
C ASN A 817 -15.17 -18.04 -22.10
N VAL A 818 -15.37 -17.25 -23.16
CA VAL A 818 -14.39 -16.23 -23.60
C VAL A 818 -15.09 -14.89 -23.81
N ARG A 819 -14.58 -13.85 -23.18
CA ARG A 819 -14.97 -12.45 -23.37
C ARG A 819 -13.93 -11.71 -24.22
N PHE A 820 -14.37 -10.99 -25.25
CA PHE A 820 -13.50 -10.36 -26.25
C PHE A 820 -14.01 -9.03 -26.82
#